data_AF-A0A971A5L8-F1
#
_entry.id   AF-A0A971A5L8-F1
#
_cell.length_a   1.000
_cell.length_b   1.000
_cell.length_c   1.000
_cell.angle_alpha   90.00
_cell.angle_beta   90.00
_cell.angle_gamma   90.00
#
_symmetry.space_group_name_H-M   'P 1'
#
loop_
_entity.id
_entity.type
_entity.pdbx_description
1 polymer ?
#
loop_
_entity_poly.entity_id
_entity_poly.type
_entity_poly.pdbx_seq_one_letter_code
_entity_poly.pdbx_strand_id
1 'polypeptide(L)'
;MIGKRLIKGLFLILAAVVCLGFSAQGQIATLRTSLYVFLNQDSLENFHPDSIAHRQFLADVVDWVNYKLGHLDTLKPAVPSVYVPDARVRIRVDTIYFHADYAAWDASVDIMAPYIRQVYIDDNEEFSYRQKYQTLPVFISGNHSVVGGHTMGIGSKWYIAVRGYYHQYRSRPRDQAVEECAKNLIHELGHCLGLLHNFQGGPHGEQCDQCDDNGCPQEGTSNNIMDYWPGFGHAISKCQFDIIQEHLRGEKGDISEVIINDSCYRQPDSTVFLAAGEIRVISDTTYAHADWYIGAGATLSVGGYLSMPIGSSIYLEPGANLEVSGGTIGNLCGELWEGVRVPPEMTGQLPVIALANGGSIEHARVGLWLSSPTILNVNEALFRNCSYSILIEEGVLDDLLIDRSQFLITDRLHQYEEGTVPGRFIDFRGSRSLTVESSRFVNEKGTFVFDADVAGRGVSVKNASLSVQNCEFINLARGVTIAGSDPEQQIRISHNDFIHNRCAVHALTQGILVIDTNNLSLQRFNDRTTYGIVLEQPDRLYIADNQFNSQYGGGSITGILLRSPTATSSLVINNNFQRLPAGIIIDSPPPVDSILLSNAVEQQFQFDELLAGPQLPGNTFEEVTLPVVFLQGSGGTAIGLTGEIPRAEANPLEWRVGGFTWLNDQALLGAIELEEGGFTTPEHGFYLFMNYLNINGVESINHTFDGYGRLSESRYQDPREEWQLAGDYLRKYDQVWREVSSDTSLDLFKMIECFHQTPALLRSGFLAPFGVQFLKEGEGWLQDLLATMAVTFNEADSLLASLAVERARMNAVIWMADVLDRTSKTSVSTTLKATALPRLENLPLLNPQRFARDSKVSAGIPSFRLWPVPAIDYLYIHPIGNQRSDSRWQWVLLDASGRIIRQGQIGEWSQHRLEVGDLQPGVYFIRVANGFFAWETRSFIKI
;
A
#
# COMPACT_ATOMS: atom_id res chain seq x y z
N MET A 1 -14.65 -37.07 -58.16
CA MET A 1 -13.77 -35.87 -58.22
C MET A 1 -14.54 -34.55 -58.38
N ILE A 2 -15.68 -34.51 -59.08
CA ILE A 2 -16.47 -33.28 -59.30
C ILE A 2 -17.15 -32.76 -58.02
N GLY A 3 -17.63 -33.64 -57.13
CA GLY A 3 -18.26 -33.24 -55.86
C GLY A 3 -17.34 -32.53 -54.86
N LYS A 4 -16.04 -32.86 -54.81
CA LYS A 4 -15.07 -32.19 -53.90
C LYS A 4 -14.69 -30.77 -54.35
N ARG A 5 -14.81 -30.46 -55.65
CA ARG A 5 -14.58 -29.11 -56.19
C ARG A 5 -15.79 -28.20 -55.98
N LEU A 6 -17.01 -28.73 -56.07
CA LEU A 6 -18.23 -27.96 -55.76
C LEU A 6 -18.30 -27.53 -54.29
N ILE A 7 -17.93 -28.43 -53.36
CA ILE A 7 -17.94 -28.12 -51.92
C ILE A 7 -16.89 -27.05 -51.57
N LYS A 8 -15.69 -27.08 -52.15
CA LYS A 8 -14.68 -26.03 -51.96
C LYS A 8 -15.12 -24.68 -52.57
N GLY A 9 -15.78 -24.69 -53.73
CA GLY A 9 -16.34 -23.48 -54.34
C GLY A 9 -17.47 -22.86 -53.51
N LEU A 10 -18.36 -23.69 -52.95
CA LEU A 10 -19.42 -23.22 -52.06
C LEU A 10 -18.85 -22.66 -50.76
N PHE A 11 -17.79 -23.26 -50.19
CA PHE A 11 -17.13 -22.76 -48.99
C PHE A 11 -16.41 -21.42 -49.22
N LEU A 12 -15.80 -21.23 -50.39
CA LEU A 12 -15.16 -19.97 -50.77
C LEU A 12 -16.19 -18.85 -51.02
N ILE A 13 -17.35 -19.18 -51.59
CA ILE A 13 -18.44 -18.21 -51.78
C ILE A 13 -19.12 -17.90 -50.44
N LEU A 14 -19.32 -18.89 -49.56
CA LEU A 14 -19.86 -18.63 -48.22
C LEU A 14 -18.88 -17.82 -47.37
N ALA A 15 -17.58 -18.09 -47.44
CA ALA A 15 -16.55 -17.30 -46.77
C ALA A 15 -16.46 -15.87 -47.33
N ALA A 16 -16.59 -15.69 -48.65
CA ALA A 16 -16.62 -14.36 -49.27
C ALA A 16 -17.90 -13.58 -48.92
N VAL A 17 -19.06 -14.24 -48.84
CA VAL A 17 -20.33 -13.59 -48.43
C VAL A 17 -20.36 -13.29 -46.95
N VAL A 18 -19.73 -14.11 -46.09
CA VAL A 18 -19.55 -13.81 -44.67
C VAL A 18 -18.52 -12.70 -44.45
N CYS A 19 -17.44 -12.63 -45.25
CA CYS A 19 -16.46 -11.53 -45.16
C CYS A 19 -16.92 -10.21 -45.78
N LEU A 20 -17.90 -10.21 -46.70
CA LEU A 20 -18.43 -8.99 -47.35
C LEU A 20 -19.74 -8.48 -46.71
N GLY A 21 -20.35 -9.25 -45.80
CA GLY A 21 -21.63 -8.92 -45.17
C GLY A 21 -21.54 -8.39 -43.73
N PHE A 22 -20.41 -8.59 -43.04
CA PHE A 22 -20.12 -7.84 -41.81
C PHE A 22 -19.50 -6.50 -42.20
N SER A 23 -20.33 -5.57 -42.69
CA SER A 23 -19.97 -4.16 -42.59
C SER A 23 -19.72 -3.92 -41.11
N ALA A 24 -18.46 -3.64 -40.73
CA ALA A 24 -18.07 -3.35 -39.37
C ALA A 24 -19.12 -2.40 -38.76
N GLN A 25 -19.97 -2.91 -37.87
CA GLN A 25 -20.82 -2.04 -37.08
C GLN A 25 -19.86 -1.18 -36.28
N GLY A 26 -19.63 0.07 -36.72
CA GLY A 26 -18.57 0.93 -36.22
C GLY A 26 -18.58 0.97 -34.70
N GLN A 27 -17.44 0.69 -34.06
CA GLN A 27 -17.26 0.55 -32.62
C GLN A 27 -18.04 1.61 -31.82
N ILE A 28 -18.66 1.21 -30.71
CA ILE A 28 -19.35 2.16 -29.82
C ILE A 28 -18.28 2.99 -29.12
N ALA A 29 -18.22 4.28 -29.41
CA ALA A 29 -17.28 5.17 -28.73
C ALA A 29 -17.71 5.35 -27.27
N THR A 30 -16.79 5.21 -26.33
CA THR A 30 -17.07 5.47 -24.90
C THR A 30 -16.22 6.65 -24.46
N LEU A 31 -16.82 7.76 -24.07
CA LEU A 31 -16.10 8.94 -23.59
C LEU A 31 -15.70 8.76 -22.12
N ARG A 32 -14.45 9.07 -21.79
CA ARG A 32 -13.97 9.16 -20.41
C ARG A 32 -14.49 10.46 -19.81
N THR A 33 -15.15 10.38 -18.67
CA THR A 33 -15.78 11.52 -18.01
C THR A 33 -15.37 11.59 -16.55
N SER A 34 -15.12 12.77 -15.99
CA SER A 34 -14.94 12.93 -14.53
C SER A 34 -16.00 13.88 -13.99
N LEU A 35 -16.59 13.53 -12.85
CA LEU A 35 -17.59 14.37 -12.20
C LEU A 35 -16.90 15.20 -11.11
N TYR A 36 -17.10 16.52 -11.10
CA TYR A 36 -16.59 17.41 -10.07
C TYR A 36 -17.78 18.01 -9.33
N VAL A 37 -17.99 17.56 -8.10
CA VAL A 37 -19.08 18.02 -7.23
C VAL A 37 -18.56 19.11 -6.32
N PHE A 38 -19.11 20.32 -6.45
CA PHE A 38 -18.76 21.42 -5.56
C PHE A 38 -19.71 21.44 -4.37
N LEU A 39 -19.19 21.63 -3.17
CA LEU A 39 -19.90 21.65 -1.90
C LEU A 39 -19.93 23.07 -1.35
N ASN A 40 -21.06 23.45 -0.75
CA ASN A 40 -21.11 24.62 0.10
C ASN A 40 -20.37 24.28 1.42
N GLN A 41 -19.39 25.10 1.81
CA GLN A 41 -18.53 24.85 2.98
C GLN A 41 -19.32 24.72 4.29
N ASP A 42 -20.51 25.33 4.37
CA ASP A 42 -21.31 25.40 5.59
C ASP A 42 -22.59 24.54 5.55
N SER A 43 -22.88 23.81 4.46
CA SER A 43 -24.16 23.12 4.32
C SER A 43 -24.12 21.76 3.61
N LEU A 44 -24.98 20.84 4.07
CA LEU A 44 -25.31 19.57 3.41
C LEU A 44 -26.19 19.77 2.15
N GLU A 45 -26.06 20.92 1.48
CA GLU A 45 -26.89 21.30 0.34
C GLU A 45 -26.33 20.81 -1.01
N ASN A 46 -25.43 19.82 -1.01
CA ASN A 46 -25.07 19.10 -2.22
C ASN A 46 -24.75 17.61 -1.96
N PHE A 47 -24.43 16.86 -3.01
CA PHE A 47 -23.98 15.47 -2.92
C PHE A 47 -22.71 15.35 -2.08
N HIS A 48 -22.64 14.35 -1.20
CA HIS A 48 -21.62 14.24 -0.15
C HIS A 48 -20.72 13.06 -0.45
N PRO A 49 -19.39 13.16 -0.28
CA PRO A 49 -18.46 12.09 -0.59
C PRO A 49 -18.74 10.80 0.19
N ASP A 50 -19.22 10.89 1.42
CA ASP A 50 -19.45 9.70 2.26
C ASP A 50 -20.85 9.09 2.11
N SER A 51 -21.73 9.72 1.33
CA SER A 51 -23.09 9.21 1.12
C SER A 51 -23.13 8.22 -0.04
N ILE A 52 -23.24 6.94 0.30
CA ILE A 52 -23.45 5.84 -0.68
C ILE A 52 -24.67 6.14 -1.56
N ALA A 53 -25.76 6.69 -0.98
CA ALA A 53 -26.97 7.04 -1.74
C ALA A 53 -26.71 8.16 -2.76
N HIS A 54 -25.88 9.14 -2.42
CA HIS A 54 -25.51 10.24 -3.32
C HIS A 54 -24.65 9.74 -4.49
N ARG A 55 -23.66 8.90 -4.20
CA ARG A 55 -22.82 8.28 -5.25
C ARG A 55 -23.64 7.36 -6.15
N GLN A 56 -24.55 6.58 -5.58
CA GLN A 56 -25.42 5.71 -6.36
C GLN A 56 -26.36 6.53 -7.26
N PHE A 57 -26.91 7.65 -6.79
CA PHE A 57 -27.72 8.52 -7.65
C PHE A 57 -26.93 9.04 -8.86
N LEU A 58 -25.68 9.50 -8.66
CA LEU A 58 -24.82 9.95 -9.76
C LEU A 58 -24.50 8.80 -10.75
N ALA A 59 -24.28 7.59 -10.23
CA ALA A 59 -24.11 6.40 -11.07
C ALA A 59 -25.38 6.08 -11.88
N ASP A 60 -26.56 6.13 -11.26
CA ASP A 60 -27.83 5.90 -11.96
C ASP A 60 -28.08 6.91 -13.08
N VAL A 61 -27.69 8.19 -12.89
CA VAL A 61 -27.76 9.22 -13.94
C VAL A 61 -26.92 8.79 -15.15
N VAL A 62 -25.69 8.33 -14.92
CA VAL A 62 -24.77 7.90 -15.99
C VAL A 62 -25.26 6.63 -16.68
N ASP A 63 -25.76 5.66 -15.92
CA ASP A 63 -26.37 4.44 -16.47
C ASP A 63 -27.57 4.78 -17.36
N TRP A 64 -28.38 5.75 -16.94
CA TRP A 64 -29.53 6.20 -17.71
C TRP A 64 -29.11 6.93 -19.00
N VAL A 65 -28.09 7.80 -18.93
CA VAL A 65 -27.50 8.45 -20.13
C VAL A 65 -27.08 7.39 -21.14
N ASN A 66 -26.33 6.38 -20.68
CA ASN A 66 -25.86 5.28 -21.52
C ASN A 66 -27.01 4.44 -22.09
N TYR A 67 -28.03 4.16 -21.28
CA TYR A 67 -29.22 3.43 -21.72
C TYR A 67 -29.93 4.18 -22.86
N LYS A 68 -30.20 5.48 -22.70
CA LYS A 68 -30.91 6.28 -23.71
C LYS A 68 -30.12 6.50 -24.98
N LEU A 69 -28.82 6.79 -24.89
CA LEU A 69 -27.97 6.89 -26.07
C LEU A 69 -27.91 5.56 -26.85
N GLY A 70 -28.19 4.43 -26.20
CA GLY A 70 -28.33 3.11 -26.84
C GLY A 70 -29.73 2.69 -27.29
N HIS A 71 -30.76 3.44 -26.90
CA HIS A 71 -32.16 3.13 -27.13
C HIS A 71 -32.94 4.41 -27.43
N LEU A 72 -32.57 5.06 -28.51
CA LEU A 72 -33.15 6.33 -28.92
C LEU A 72 -34.59 6.16 -29.40
N ASP A 73 -35.41 7.19 -29.17
CA ASP A 73 -36.79 7.25 -29.63
C ASP A 73 -36.87 7.66 -31.12
N THR A 74 -37.99 7.38 -31.78
CA THR A 74 -38.28 7.99 -33.09
C THR A 74 -38.57 9.48 -32.92
N LEU A 75 -38.06 10.32 -33.83
CA LEU A 75 -38.33 11.76 -33.81
C LEU A 75 -39.83 12.08 -33.90
N LYS A 76 -40.24 13.04 -33.08
CA LYS A 76 -41.58 13.62 -32.98
C LYS A 76 -41.43 15.14 -33.00
N PRO A 77 -42.25 15.88 -33.78
CA PRO A 77 -43.20 15.36 -34.78
C PRO A 77 -42.50 14.51 -35.84
N ALA A 78 -43.25 13.69 -36.58
CA ALA A 78 -42.65 12.83 -37.60
C ALA A 78 -41.96 13.68 -38.67
N VAL A 79 -40.70 13.37 -38.96
CA VAL A 79 -39.84 14.07 -39.92
C VAL A 79 -39.32 13.09 -41.00
N PRO A 80 -38.75 13.57 -42.12
CA PRO A 80 -38.19 12.70 -43.16
C PRO A 80 -36.96 11.88 -42.73
N SER A 81 -36.34 12.22 -41.59
CA SER A 81 -35.15 11.53 -41.11
C SER A 81 -35.39 10.03 -40.85
N VAL A 82 -34.40 9.21 -41.18
CA VAL A 82 -34.42 7.78 -40.88
C VAL A 82 -34.24 7.58 -39.37
N TYR A 83 -34.99 6.65 -38.79
CA TYR A 83 -34.87 6.31 -37.37
C TYR A 83 -33.45 5.84 -37.02
N VAL A 84 -32.84 6.51 -36.05
CA VAL A 84 -31.55 6.16 -35.45
C VAL A 84 -31.82 5.50 -34.10
N PRO A 85 -31.65 4.19 -33.94
CA PRO A 85 -31.94 3.51 -32.67
C PRO A 85 -30.85 3.64 -31.60
N ASP A 86 -29.60 3.91 -32.01
CA ASP A 86 -28.44 3.99 -31.12
C ASP A 86 -27.48 5.07 -31.65
N ALA A 87 -27.08 6.01 -30.79
CA ALA A 87 -26.15 7.07 -31.11
C ALA A 87 -24.70 6.58 -31.27
N ARG A 88 -24.42 5.31 -30.93
CA ARG A 88 -23.09 4.67 -30.92
C ARG A 88 -22.06 5.40 -30.04
N VAL A 89 -22.55 6.09 -29.00
CA VAL A 89 -21.73 6.77 -27.99
C VAL A 89 -22.21 6.44 -26.58
N ARG A 90 -21.28 6.26 -25.66
CA ARG A 90 -21.50 6.05 -24.22
C ARG A 90 -20.54 6.94 -23.43
N ILE A 91 -20.78 7.10 -22.15
CA ILE A 91 -19.86 7.75 -21.22
C ILE A 91 -19.46 6.77 -20.12
N ARG A 92 -18.26 6.91 -19.58
CA ARG A 92 -17.81 6.18 -18.39
C ARG A 92 -17.16 7.16 -17.43
N VAL A 93 -17.64 7.17 -16.20
CA VAL A 93 -17.04 7.95 -15.12
C VAL A 93 -15.71 7.33 -14.74
N ASP A 94 -14.65 8.11 -14.85
CA ASP A 94 -13.28 7.80 -14.43
C ASP A 94 -13.15 8.04 -12.92
N THR A 95 -13.50 9.24 -12.46
CA THR A 95 -13.43 9.63 -11.05
C THR A 95 -14.52 10.64 -10.70
N ILE A 96 -14.93 10.64 -9.43
CA ILE A 96 -15.82 11.66 -8.85
C ILE A 96 -15.02 12.43 -7.81
N TYR A 97 -14.75 13.70 -8.09
CA TYR A 97 -14.09 14.62 -7.19
C TYR A 97 -15.12 15.42 -6.40
N PHE A 98 -14.83 15.69 -5.14
CA PHE A 98 -15.64 16.53 -4.27
C PHE A 98 -14.77 17.69 -3.79
N HIS A 99 -15.25 18.92 -3.97
CA HIS A 99 -14.50 20.13 -3.64
C HIS A 99 -15.33 21.02 -2.71
N ALA A 100 -14.75 21.51 -1.63
CA ALA A 100 -15.39 22.46 -0.72
C ALA A 100 -15.11 23.91 -1.16
N ASP A 101 -15.90 24.42 -2.10
CA ASP A 101 -15.75 25.77 -2.65
C ASP A 101 -17.13 26.39 -2.90
N TYR A 102 -17.45 27.38 -2.08
CA TYR A 102 -18.71 28.11 -2.15
C TYR A 102 -18.89 28.87 -3.48
N ALA A 103 -17.83 29.46 -4.02
CA ALA A 103 -17.90 30.23 -5.26
C ALA A 103 -18.15 29.31 -6.47
N ALA A 104 -17.49 28.15 -6.52
CA ALA A 104 -17.76 27.14 -7.53
C ALA A 104 -19.13 26.44 -7.32
N TRP A 105 -19.60 26.33 -6.07
CA TRP A 105 -20.94 25.82 -5.75
C TRP A 105 -22.05 26.76 -6.20
N ASP A 106 -21.93 28.07 -5.97
CA ASP A 106 -22.93 29.09 -6.35
C ASP A 106 -22.78 29.57 -7.81
N ALA A 107 -21.70 29.16 -8.48
CA ALA A 107 -21.40 29.53 -9.84
C ALA A 107 -22.60 29.27 -10.78
N SER A 108 -23.11 30.34 -11.39
CA SER A 108 -23.92 30.20 -12.59
C SER A 108 -23.09 29.48 -13.65
N VAL A 109 -23.65 28.41 -14.23
CA VAL A 109 -22.99 27.52 -15.21
C VAL A 109 -22.26 28.24 -16.36
N ASP A 110 -22.64 29.48 -16.68
CA ASP A 110 -22.11 30.24 -17.81
C ASP A 110 -20.84 31.08 -17.52
N ILE A 111 -20.63 31.55 -16.27
CA ILE A 111 -19.63 32.60 -15.99
C ILE A 111 -18.34 32.03 -15.37
N MET A 112 -18.45 31.06 -14.45
CA MET A 112 -17.29 30.60 -13.69
C MET A 112 -16.74 29.24 -14.12
N ALA A 113 -17.39 28.53 -15.04
CA ALA A 113 -16.90 27.23 -15.49
C ALA A 113 -15.48 27.25 -16.11
N PRO A 114 -15.05 28.29 -16.87
CA PRO A 114 -13.64 28.40 -17.29
C PRO A 114 -12.67 28.53 -16.11
N TYR A 115 -13.06 29.31 -15.09
CA TYR A 115 -12.29 29.45 -13.85
C TYR A 115 -12.21 28.12 -13.10
N ILE A 116 -13.31 27.39 -12.99
CA ILE A 116 -13.36 26.08 -12.34
C ILE A 116 -12.41 25.11 -13.05
N ARG A 117 -12.46 25.03 -14.38
CA ARG A 117 -11.52 24.18 -15.14
C ARG A 117 -10.06 24.58 -14.87
N GLN A 118 -9.76 25.87 -14.98
CA GLN A 118 -8.39 26.37 -14.79
C GLN A 118 -7.86 25.96 -13.41
N VAL A 119 -8.61 26.25 -12.35
CA VAL A 119 -8.15 26.03 -10.97
C VAL A 119 -8.11 24.55 -10.59
N TYR A 120 -9.16 23.79 -10.91
CA TYR A 120 -9.31 22.42 -10.41
C TYR A 120 -8.69 21.36 -11.31
N ILE A 121 -8.39 21.69 -12.56
CA ILE A 121 -7.87 20.74 -13.55
C ILE A 121 -6.55 21.22 -14.12
N ASP A 122 -6.51 22.37 -14.77
CA ASP A 122 -5.34 22.78 -15.56
C ASP A 122 -4.16 23.14 -14.63
N ASP A 123 -4.41 23.88 -13.55
CA ASP A 123 -3.43 24.31 -12.54
C ASP A 123 -3.13 23.23 -11.48
N ASN A 124 -3.90 22.13 -11.46
CA ASN A 124 -3.65 21.06 -10.50
C ASN A 124 -2.44 20.22 -10.93
N GLU A 125 -1.27 20.46 -10.33
CA GLU A 125 -0.02 19.76 -10.66
C GLU A 125 -0.08 18.25 -10.37
N GLU A 126 -0.96 17.80 -9.48
CA GLU A 126 -1.15 16.38 -9.15
C GLU A 126 -1.93 15.62 -10.23
N PHE A 127 -2.65 16.32 -11.12
CA PHE A 127 -3.41 15.67 -12.18
C PHE A 127 -2.50 15.20 -13.31
N SER A 128 -2.66 13.92 -13.66
CA SER A 128 -2.01 13.33 -14.83
C SER A 128 -2.45 14.01 -16.13
N TYR A 129 -1.63 13.88 -17.17
CA TYR A 129 -1.99 14.31 -18.53
C TYR A 129 -3.35 13.75 -18.97
N ARG A 130 -3.63 12.48 -18.62
CA ARG A 130 -4.91 11.82 -18.87
C ARG A 130 -6.07 12.55 -18.20
N GLN A 131 -5.96 12.88 -16.92
CA GLN A 131 -7.02 13.57 -16.18
C GLN A 131 -7.27 14.99 -16.71
N LYS A 132 -6.21 15.70 -17.15
CA LYS A 132 -6.34 17.07 -17.69
C LYS A 132 -6.89 17.11 -19.11
N TYR A 133 -6.44 16.19 -19.96
CA TYR A 133 -6.60 16.31 -21.41
C TYR A 133 -7.32 15.13 -22.08
N GLN A 134 -7.49 13.99 -21.41
CA GLN A 134 -8.17 12.81 -21.99
C GLN A 134 -9.41 12.40 -21.18
N THR A 135 -10.01 13.36 -20.51
CA THR A 135 -11.24 13.21 -19.74
C THR A 135 -12.13 14.42 -20.01
N LEU A 136 -13.42 14.20 -20.20
CA LEU A 136 -14.45 15.24 -20.27
C LEU A 136 -14.90 15.59 -18.84
N PRO A 137 -14.54 16.76 -18.29
CA PRO A 137 -14.98 17.13 -16.96
C PRO A 137 -16.44 17.60 -16.98
N VAL A 138 -17.22 17.14 -16.00
CA VAL A 138 -18.61 17.54 -15.75
C VAL A 138 -18.66 18.19 -14.37
N PHE A 139 -18.86 19.49 -14.33
CA PHE A 139 -18.98 20.29 -13.11
C PHE A 139 -20.42 20.27 -12.62
N ILE A 140 -20.64 19.83 -11.39
CA ILE A 140 -21.96 19.74 -10.76
C ILE A 140 -22.02 20.77 -9.63
N SER A 141 -22.74 21.87 -9.86
CA SER A 141 -22.85 22.99 -8.91
C SER A 141 -24.25 23.13 -8.32
N GLY A 142 -24.29 23.66 -7.10
CA GLY A 142 -25.46 24.25 -6.46
C GLY A 142 -26.66 23.35 -6.15
N ASN A 143 -27.61 23.91 -5.39
CA ASN A 143 -28.92 23.34 -5.11
C ASN A 143 -30.03 24.15 -5.79
N HIS A 144 -29.87 24.42 -7.08
CA HIS A 144 -30.81 25.25 -7.83
C HIS A 144 -32.12 24.52 -8.12
N SER A 145 -33.25 25.22 -8.04
CA SER A 145 -34.58 24.63 -8.28
C SER A 145 -34.82 24.21 -9.73
N VAL A 146 -34.00 24.72 -10.66
CA VAL A 146 -34.12 24.47 -12.10
C VAL A 146 -32.90 23.66 -12.56
N VAL A 147 -33.16 22.56 -13.28
CA VAL A 147 -32.12 21.79 -13.97
C VAL A 147 -31.70 22.56 -15.22
N GLY A 148 -30.40 22.66 -15.43
CA GLY A 148 -29.85 23.21 -16.66
C GLY A 148 -28.37 22.96 -16.72
N GLY A 149 -27.80 23.22 -17.90
CA GLY A 149 -26.37 23.09 -18.11
C GLY A 149 -25.88 24.01 -19.21
N HIS A 150 -24.58 23.90 -19.45
CA HIS A 150 -23.86 24.58 -20.50
C HIS A 150 -22.60 23.78 -20.85
N THR A 151 -22.14 23.89 -22.10
CA THR A 151 -20.87 23.30 -22.56
C THR A 151 -19.95 24.34 -23.16
N MET A 152 -18.64 24.14 -22.99
CA MET A 152 -17.65 25.05 -23.57
C MET A 152 -17.36 24.71 -25.03
N GLY A 153 -18.19 25.25 -25.93
CA GLY A 153 -18.01 25.13 -27.37
C GLY A 153 -18.60 23.83 -27.95
N ILE A 154 -18.73 23.81 -29.28
CA ILE A 154 -19.36 22.73 -30.03
C ILE A 154 -18.29 21.75 -30.52
N GLY A 155 -18.49 20.44 -30.28
CA GLY A 155 -17.49 19.42 -30.62
C GLY A 155 -16.29 19.40 -29.67
N SER A 156 -16.44 19.98 -28.47
CA SER A 156 -15.36 20.30 -27.55
C SER A 156 -15.36 19.42 -26.31
N LYS A 157 -14.17 19.01 -25.85
CA LYS A 157 -13.96 18.25 -24.61
C LYS A 157 -13.79 19.12 -23.36
N TRP A 158 -13.83 20.44 -23.49
CA TRP A 158 -13.34 21.34 -22.44
C TRP A 158 -14.06 21.16 -21.10
N TYR A 159 -15.38 21.25 -21.07
CA TYR A 159 -16.19 20.87 -19.91
C TYR A 159 -17.68 20.90 -20.23
N ILE A 160 -18.45 20.21 -19.39
CA ILE A 160 -19.88 20.39 -19.18
C ILE A 160 -20.07 20.99 -17.79
N ALA A 161 -20.92 21.99 -17.64
CA ALA A 161 -21.34 22.52 -16.33
C ALA A 161 -22.84 22.31 -16.17
N VAL A 162 -23.27 21.64 -15.10
CA VAL A 162 -24.68 21.35 -14.80
C VAL A 162 -25.06 21.87 -13.42
N ARG A 163 -26.34 22.19 -13.25
CA ARG A 163 -26.90 22.69 -12.00
C ARG A 163 -28.23 22.06 -11.65
N GLY A 164 -28.57 22.12 -10.36
CA GLY A 164 -29.88 21.73 -9.84
C GLY A 164 -30.09 20.23 -9.70
N TYR A 165 -29.06 19.41 -9.92
CA TYR A 165 -29.16 17.95 -9.81
C TYR A 165 -29.50 17.51 -8.39
N TYR A 166 -28.85 18.12 -7.39
CA TYR A 166 -29.13 17.80 -6.00
C TYR A 166 -30.54 18.23 -5.56
N HIS A 167 -31.06 19.33 -6.11
CA HIS A 167 -32.44 19.73 -5.88
C HIS A 167 -33.40 18.66 -6.37
N GLN A 168 -33.22 18.15 -7.60
CA GLN A 168 -34.06 17.08 -8.14
C GLN A 168 -33.99 15.82 -7.29
N TYR A 169 -32.78 15.40 -6.91
CA TYR A 169 -32.56 14.25 -6.02
C TYR A 169 -33.36 14.37 -4.72
N ARG A 170 -33.49 15.57 -4.15
CA ARG A 170 -34.23 15.81 -2.90
C ARG A 170 -35.73 16.01 -3.10
N SER A 171 -36.15 16.65 -4.18
CA SER A 171 -37.52 17.14 -4.33
C SER A 171 -38.42 16.24 -5.18
N ARG A 172 -37.85 15.28 -5.91
CA ARG A 172 -38.60 14.36 -6.78
C ARG A 172 -38.38 12.90 -6.42
N PRO A 173 -39.30 11.99 -6.81
CA PRO A 173 -39.03 10.56 -6.80
C PRO A 173 -37.74 10.24 -7.57
N ARG A 174 -36.93 9.32 -7.05
CA ARG A 174 -35.60 9.00 -7.57
C ARG A 174 -35.58 8.79 -9.09
N ASP A 175 -36.47 7.97 -9.63
CA ASP A 175 -36.50 7.65 -11.07
C ASP A 175 -36.75 8.90 -11.93
N GLN A 176 -37.63 9.81 -11.47
CA GLN A 176 -37.89 11.08 -12.15
C GLN A 176 -36.70 12.03 -12.04
N ALA A 177 -36.05 12.09 -10.87
CA ALA A 177 -34.86 12.92 -10.68
C ALA A 177 -33.70 12.44 -11.56
N VAL A 178 -33.47 11.13 -11.63
CA VAL A 178 -32.45 10.51 -12.50
C VAL A 178 -32.73 10.83 -13.96
N GLU A 179 -33.95 10.61 -14.42
CA GLU A 179 -34.35 10.89 -15.81
C GLU A 179 -34.13 12.36 -16.19
N GLU A 180 -34.56 13.30 -15.36
CA GLU A 180 -34.48 14.74 -15.67
C GLU A 180 -33.04 15.24 -15.70
N CYS A 181 -32.21 14.82 -14.73
CA CYS A 181 -30.79 15.13 -14.72
C CYS A 181 -30.08 14.48 -15.92
N ALA A 182 -30.41 13.24 -16.26
CA ALA A 182 -29.78 12.54 -17.37
C ALA A 182 -30.15 13.14 -18.74
N LYS A 183 -31.40 13.59 -18.93
CA LYS A 183 -31.80 14.34 -20.14
C LYS A 183 -31.01 15.62 -20.31
N ASN A 184 -30.83 16.40 -19.24
CA ASN A 184 -29.98 17.59 -19.30
C ASN A 184 -28.53 17.22 -19.64
N LEU A 185 -27.96 16.19 -19.02
CA LEU A 185 -26.60 15.75 -19.35
C LEU A 185 -26.45 15.29 -20.81
N ILE A 186 -27.44 14.59 -21.36
CA ILE A 186 -27.44 14.17 -22.78
C ILE A 186 -27.48 15.39 -23.71
N HIS A 187 -28.28 16.40 -23.38
CA HIS A 187 -28.37 17.64 -24.17
C HIS A 187 -27.01 18.33 -24.23
N GLU A 188 -26.39 18.54 -23.07
CA GLU A 188 -25.06 19.14 -22.99
C GLU A 188 -24.01 18.28 -23.71
N LEU A 189 -24.04 16.96 -23.51
CA LEU A 189 -23.16 16.04 -24.22
C LEU A 189 -23.37 16.11 -25.74
N GLY A 190 -24.60 16.35 -26.21
CA GLY A 190 -24.90 16.59 -27.62
C GLY A 190 -24.10 17.76 -28.19
N HIS A 191 -24.00 18.86 -27.46
CA HIS A 191 -23.14 20.00 -27.83
C HIS A 191 -21.66 19.61 -27.88
N CYS A 192 -21.15 18.89 -26.87
CA CYS A 192 -19.79 18.34 -26.88
C CYS A 192 -19.54 17.41 -28.08
N LEU A 193 -20.59 16.75 -28.61
CA LEU A 193 -20.54 15.89 -29.79
C LEU A 193 -20.82 16.61 -31.12
N GLY A 194 -20.87 17.95 -31.10
CA GLY A 194 -20.98 18.76 -32.31
C GLY A 194 -22.39 19.21 -32.67
N LEU A 195 -23.39 18.85 -31.87
CA LEU A 195 -24.77 19.22 -32.17
C LEU A 195 -25.09 20.65 -31.76
N LEU A 196 -25.91 21.31 -32.55
CA LEU A 196 -26.53 22.59 -32.22
C LEU A 196 -27.96 22.34 -31.76
N HIS A 197 -28.57 23.35 -31.14
CA HIS A 197 -30.03 23.34 -30.94
C HIS A 197 -30.74 23.12 -32.28
N ASN A 198 -31.96 22.59 -32.24
CA ASN A 198 -32.72 22.24 -33.45
C ASN A 198 -34.07 22.96 -33.57
N PHE A 199 -34.27 24.11 -32.92
CA PHE A 199 -35.60 24.73 -32.80
C PHE A 199 -35.63 26.21 -33.14
N GLN A 200 -36.84 26.71 -33.39
CA GLN A 200 -37.17 28.12 -33.61
C GLN A 200 -38.00 28.68 -32.44
N GLY A 201 -37.99 30.01 -32.28
CA GLY A 201 -38.76 30.70 -31.24
C GLY A 201 -38.11 30.67 -29.85
N GLY A 202 -36.83 30.31 -29.79
CA GLY A 202 -36.03 30.23 -28.57
C GLY A 202 -35.83 31.57 -27.86
N PRO A 203 -35.34 31.55 -26.60
CA PRO A 203 -34.93 32.77 -25.89
C PRO A 203 -33.83 33.54 -26.62
N HIS A 204 -33.11 32.89 -27.53
CA HIS A 204 -32.07 33.48 -28.39
C HIS A 204 -32.47 33.54 -29.88
N GLY A 205 -33.76 33.42 -30.20
CA GLY A 205 -34.28 33.51 -31.57
C GLY A 205 -34.36 32.16 -32.29
N GLU A 206 -34.11 32.15 -33.60
CA GLU A 206 -34.04 30.93 -34.40
C GLU A 206 -32.70 30.25 -34.18
N GLN A 207 -32.74 29.01 -33.67
CA GLN A 207 -31.56 28.21 -33.34
C GLN A 207 -31.66 26.86 -34.06
N CYS A 208 -32.08 26.86 -35.33
CA CYS A 208 -32.08 25.66 -36.16
C CYS A 208 -30.66 25.18 -36.40
N ASP A 209 -30.42 23.87 -36.32
CA ASP A 209 -29.16 23.28 -36.74
C ASP A 209 -29.09 23.20 -38.27
N GLN A 210 -27.96 22.69 -38.79
CA GLN A 210 -27.74 22.50 -40.23
C GLN A 210 -28.46 21.26 -40.81
N CYS A 211 -29.29 20.58 -40.02
CA CYS A 211 -29.90 19.31 -40.40
C CYS A 211 -31.34 19.50 -40.88
N ASP A 212 -31.51 19.65 -42.20
CA ASP A 212 -32.83 19.81 -42.84
C ASP A 212 -33.80 18.65 -42.55
N ASP A 213 -33.28 17.47 -42.17
CA ASP A 213 -34.06 16.26 -41.95
C ASP A 213 -34.81 16.21 -40.60
N ASN A 214 -34.58 17.18 -39.70
CA ASN A 214 -35.28 17.29 -38.40
C ASN A 214 -36.38 18.36 -38.35
N GLY A 215 -36.54 19.16 -39.42
CA GLY A 215 -37.68 20.05 -39.63
C GLY A 215 -37.74 21.35 -38.79
N CYS A 216 -36.70 21.69 -38.03
CA CYS A 216 -36.63 22.86 -37.14
C CYS A 216 -37.95 23.22 -36.40
N PRO A 217 -38.41 22.36 -35.48
CA PRO A 217 -39.65 22.55 -34.71
C PRO A 217 -39.66 23.83 -33.85
N GLN A 218 -40.83 24.25 -33.38
CA GLN A 218 -40.93 25.29 -32.34
C GLN A 218 -40.31 24.77 -31.04
N GLU A 219 -39.66 25.65 -30.27
CA GLU A 219 -39.07 25.31 -28.97
C GLU A 219 -40.04 24.51 -28.10
N GLY A 220 -39.56 23.40 -27.56
CA GLY A 220 -40.30 22.56 -26.63
C GLY A 220 -41.39 21.70 -27.27
N THR A 221 -41.42 21.59 -28.59
CA THR A 221 -42.43 20.79 -29.31
C THR A 221 -41.91 19.48 -29.91
N SER A 222 -40.60 19.26 -29.90
CA SER A 222 -39.99 18.03 -30.41
C SER A 222 -39.30 17.22 -29.34
N ASN A 223 -39.21 15.91 -29.54
CA ASN A 223 -38.45 15.01 -28.64
C ASN A 223 -36.97 14.87 -29.04
N ASN A 224 -36.44 15.82 -29.80
CA ASN A 224 -35.01 15.85 -30.12
C ASN A 224 -34.20 16.09 -28.84
N ILE A 225 -33.01 15.51 -28.72
CA ILE A 225 -32.14 15.77 -27.56
C ILE A 225 -31.69 17.23 -27.49
N MET A 226 -31.68 17.95 -28.63
CA MET A 226 -31.24 19.33 -28.74
C MET A 226 -32.37 20.37 -28.65
N ASP A 227 -33.59 19.94 -28.27
CA ASP A 227 -34.71 20.83 -27.97
C ASP A 227 -34.71 21.22 -26.48
N TYR A 228 -35.42 22.30 -26.12
CA TYR A 228 -35.61 22.72 -24.73
C TYR A 228 -36.88 22.13 -24.12
N TRP A 229 -37.03 22.29 -22.80
CA TRP A 229 -38.23 21.86 -22.09
C TRP A 229 -39.48 22.60 -22.62
N PRO A 230 -40.64 21.95 -22.75
CA PRO A 230 -40.96 20.55 -22.39
C PRO A 230 -40.66 19.50 -23.47
N GLY A 231 -39.95 19.88 -24.53
CA GLY A 231 -39.64 19.04 -25.68
C GLY A 231 -38.52 18.04 -25.42
N PHE A 232 -37.46 18.42 -24.70
CA PHE A 232 -36.23 17.60 -24.58
C PHE A 232 -36.52 16.09 -24.43
N GLY A 233 -36.11 15.31 -25.43
CA GLY A 233 -36.42 13.89 -25.54
C GLY A 233 -35.17 13.03 -25.70
N HIS A 234 -35.28 11.90 -26.41
CA HIS A 234 -34.19 10.95 -26.62
C HIS A 234 -34.05 10.56 -28.09
N ALA A 235 -34.36 11.48 -29.00
CA ALA A 235 -34.27 11.23 -30.43
C ALA A 235 -33.20 12.14 -31.06
N ILE A 236 -32.55 11.63 -32.10
CA ILE A 236 -31.68 12.41 -33.00
C ILE A 236 -32.07 12.10 -34.43
N SER A 237 -31.75 13.03 -35.33
CA SER A 237 -31.88 12.79 -36.76
C SER A 237 -30.67 12.01 -37.29
N LYS A 238 -30.80 11.42 -38.47
CA LYS A 238 -29.69 10.77 -39.18
C LYS A 238 -28.56 11.75 -39.49
N CYS A 239 -28.88 12.99 -39.85
CA CYS A 239 -27.87 14.04 -40.02
C CYS A 239 -27.11 14.34 -38.71
N GLN A 240 -27.83 14.48 -37.59
CA GLN A 240 -27.21 14.67 -36.27
C GLN A 240 -26.34 13.47 -35.87
N PHE A 241 -26.79 12.24 -36.14
CA PHE A 241 -25.97 11.05 -35.95
C PHE A 241 -24.67 11.12 -36.75
N ASP A 242 -24.70 11.55 -38.01
CA ASP A 242 -23.49 11.67 -38.84
C ASP A 242 -22.53 12.72 -38.29
N ILE A 243 -23.03 13.87 -37.82
CA ILE A 243 -22.22 14.89 -37.14
C ILE A 243 -21.51 14.31 -35.91
N ILE A 244 -22.24 13.57 -35.05
CA ILE A 244 -21.65 12.89 -33.90
C ILE A 244 -20.50 11.97 -34.35
N GLN A 245 -20.70 11.18 -35.41
CA GLN A 245 -19.68 10.25 -35.90
C GLN A 245 -18.43 10.97 -36.45
N GLU A 246 -18.59 12.11 -37.14
CA GLU A 246 -17.46 12.93 -37.62
C GLU A 246 -16.60 13.45 -36.46
N HIS A 247 -17.25 13.97 -35.41
CA HIS A 247 -16.56 14.46 -34.21
C HIS A 247 -15.87 13.34 -33.43
N LEU A 248 -16.51 12.17 -33.30
CA LEU A 248 -15.91 11.01 -32.64
C LEU A 248 -14.71 10.44 -33.41
N ARG A 249 -14.66 10.61 -34.74
CA ARG A 249 -13.49 10.23 -35.55
C ARG A 249 -12.35 11.26 -35.50
N GLY A 250 -12.55 12.37 -34.81
CA GLY A 250 -11.58 13.48 -34.77
C GLY A 250 -11.49 14.25 -36.08
N GLU A 251 -12.50 14.15 -36.95
CA GLU A 251 -12.55 14.92 -38.19
C GLU A 251 -12.88 16.41 -37.91
N LYS A 252 -13.52 16.69 -36.77
CA LYS A 252 -13.91 18.02 -36.28
C LYS A 252 -13.82 18.09 -34.75
N GLY A 253 -13.46 19.25 -34.22
CA GLY A 253 -13.36 19.48 -32.76
C GLY A 253 -12.27 18.64 -32.08
N ASP A 254 -12.34 18.51 -30.76
CA ASP A 254 -11.35 17.78 -29.95
C ASP A 254 -11.98 16.73 -29.01
N ILE A 255 -13.30 16.48 -29.12
CA ILE A 255 -13.99 15.47 -28.30
C ILE A 255 -13.49 14.04 -28.52
N SER A 256 -12.89 13.74 -29.67
CA SER A 256 -12.27 12.41 -29.91
C SER A 256 -11.13 12.11 -28.95
N GLU A 257 -10.49 13.13 -28.37
CA GLU A 257 -9.35 12.95 -27.45
C GLU A 257 -9.75 12.40 -26.09
N VAL A 258 -11.04 12.44 -25.74
CA VAL A 258 -11.57 11.83 -24.51
C VAL A 258 -12.24 10.47 -24.76
N ILE A 259 -12.24 9.99 -26.01
CA ILE A 259 -12.69 8.62 -26.28
C ILE A 259 -11.73 7.67 -25.55
N ILE A 260 -12.31 6.81 -24.73
CA ILE A 260 -11.60 5.68 -24.15
C ILE A 260 -11.22 4.79 -25.31
N ASN A 261 -9.96 4.91 -25.71
CA ASN A 261 -9.30 3.84 -26.41
C ASN A 261 -9.28 2.67 -25.43
N ASP A 262 -10.04 1.64 -25.74
CA ASP A 262 -10.40 0.50 -24.92
C ASP A 262 -9.21 -0.39 -24.54
N SER A 263 -7.98 0.05 -24.81
CA SER A 263 -6.75 -0.60 -24.39
C SER A 263 -6.42 -0.44 -22.92
N CYS A 264 -7.15 0.38 -22.17
CA CYS A 264 -6.96 0.42 -20.72
C CYS A 264 -7.51 -0.84 -20.03
N TYR A 265 -8.49 -1.49 -20.65
CA TYR A 265 -9.24 -2.60 -20.05
C TYR A 265 -9.14 -3.83 -20.93
N ARG A 266 -8.90 -4.96 -20.29
CA ARG A 266 -8.83 -6.23 -21.00
C ARG A 266 -10.21 -6.61 -21.54
N GLN A 267 -10.28 -6.83 -22.84
CA GLN A 267 -11.38 -7.43 -23.58
C GLN A 267 -10.98 -8.85 -23.98
N PRO A 268 -11.36 -9.90 -23.24
CA PRO A 268 -10.83 -11.25 -23.44
C PRO A 268 -10.92 -11.77 -24.89
N ASP A 269 -11.97 -11.38 -25.62
CA ASP A 269 -12.22 -11.79 -27.01
C ASP A 269 -11.30 -11.12 -28.04
N SER A 270 -10.51 -10.12 -27.63
CA SER A 270 -9.59 -9.34 -28.46
C SER A 270 -8.14 -9.83 -28.37
N THR A 271 -7.94 -11.08 -27.93
CA THR A 271 -6.61 -11.70 -27.83
C THR A 271 -5.94 -11.79 -29.20
N VAL A 272 -4.68 -11.34 -29.27
CA VAL A 272 -3.91 -11.35 -30.51
C VAL A 272 -3.00 -12.57 -30.56
N PHE A 273 -3.03 -13.30 -31.67
CA PHE A 273 -2.16 -14.43 -31.94
C PHE A 273 -1.30 -14.10 -33.16
N LEU A 274 0.02 -14.01 -32.99
CA LEU A 274 0.94 -13.99 -34.12
C LEU A 274 1.20 -15.43 -34.53
N ALA A 275 0.91 -15.75 -35.79
CA ALA A 275 1.10 -17.08 -36.31
C ALA A 275 2.60 -17.46 -36.33
N ALA A 276 2.91 -18.76 -36.33
CA ALA A 276 4.28 -19.23 -36.38
C ALA A 276 5.06 -18.62 -37.56
N GLY A 277 6.21 -18.01 -37.28
CA GLY A 277 7.04 -17.30 -38.27
C GLY A 277 6.51 -15.95 -38.75
N GLU A 278 5.36 -15.46 -38.25
CA GLU A 278 4.86 -14.12 -38.53
C GLU A 278 5.81 -13.06 -37.97
N ILE A 279 5.99 -11.95 -38.69
CA ILE A 279 6.71 -10.77 -38.21
C ILE A 279 5.71 -9.63 -38.07
N ARG A 280 5.56 -9.11 -36.85
CA ARG A 280 4.77 -7.91 -36.56
C ARG A 280 5.70 -6.78 -36.13
N VAL A 281 5.58 -5.64 -36.79
CA VAL A 281 6.32 -4.42 -36.47
C VAL A 281 5.35 -3.37 -35.92
N ILE A 282 5.69 -2.80 -34.77
CA ILE A 282 4.98 -1.68 -34.14
C ILE A 282 5.89 -0.45 -34.27
N SER A 283 5.60 0.43 -35.24
CA SER A 283 6.36 1.66 -35.49
C SER A 283 5.76 2.89 -34.81
N ASP A 284 4.44 2.90 -34.60
CA ASP A 284 3.68 3.97 -33.96
C ASP A 284 3.03 3.46 -32.66
N THR A 285 2.14 4.25 -32.07
CA THR A 285 1.33 3.80 -30.93
C THR A 285 0.30 2.77 -31.37
N THR A 286 0.39 1.56 -30.84
CA THR A 286 -0.58 0.47 -30.98
C THR A 286 -1.20 0.16 -29.63
N TYR A 287 -2.52 -0.05 -29.66
CA TYR A 287 -3.35 -0.26 -28.50
C TYR A 287 -3.79 -1.73 -28.49
N ALA A 288 -3.24 -2.51 -27.55
CA ALA A 288 -3.70 -3.87 -27.30
C ALA A 288 -4.99 -3.82 -26.48
N HIS A 289 -5.89 -4.79 -26.67
CA HIS A 289 -7.10 -4.93 -25.87
C HIS A 289 -7.09 -6.20 -25.03
N ALA A 290 -6.12 -7.09 -25.19
CA ALA A 290 -6.00 -8.33 -24.42
C ALA A 290 -4.56 -8.87 -24.47
N ASP A 291 -4.41 -10.14 -24.16
CA ASP A 291 -3.13 -10.83 -24.23
C ASP A 291 -2.64 -10.92 -25.68
N TRP A 292 -1.32 -11.00 -25.82
CA TRP A 292 -0.65 -11.27 -27.09
C TRP A 292 0.13 -12.57 -26.98
N TYR A 293 -0.12 -13.50 -27.90
CA TYR A 293 0.62 -14.75 -28.01
C TYR A 293 1.53 -14.68 -29.24
N ILE A 294 2.83 -14.65 -29.00
CA ILE A 294 3.84 -14.64 -30.04
C ILE A 294 4.18 -16.08 -30.37
N GLY A 295 3.62 -16.60 -31.47
CA GLY A 295 3.74 -18.00 -31.85
C GLY A 295 5.17 -18.45 -32.15
N ALA A 296 5.39 -19.75 -32.24
CA ALA A 296 6.72 -20.31 -32.45
C ALA A 296 7.45 -19.72 -33.67
N GLY A 297 8.67 -19.21 -33.47
CA GLY A 297 9.46 -18.56 -34.52
C GLY A 297 8.94 -17.19 -35.00
N ALA A 298 7.80 -16.72 -34.47
CA ALA A 298 7.26 -15.41 -34.79
C ALA A 298 8.09 -14.30 -34.13
N THR A 299 8.04 -13.10 -34.69
CA THR A 299 8.78 -11.94 -34.19
C THR A 299 7.84 -10.77 -33.94
N LEU A 300 7.83 -10.25 -32.72
CA LEU A 300 7.24 -8.96 -32.38
C LEU A 300 8.35 -7.93 -32.21
N SER A 301 8.40 -6.94 -33.10
CA SER A 301 9.38 -5.86 -33.09
C SER A 301 8.70 -4.53 -32.75
N VAL A 302 9.11 -3.90 -31.65
CA VAL A 302 8.52 -2.68 -31.10
C VAL A 302 9.54 -1.53 -31.17
N GLY A 303 9.30 -0.61 -32.10
CA GLY A 303 10.01 0.67 -32.22
C GLY A 303 9.16 1.89 -31.84
N GLY A 304 7.83 1.74 -31.84
CA GLY A 304 6.85 2.71 -31.36
C GLY A 304 6.40 2.43 -29.92
N TYR A 305 5.11 2.59 -29.63
CA TYR A 305 4.55 2.32 -28.30
C TYR A 305 3.50 1.21 -28.38
N LEU A 306 3.66 0.11 -27.64
CA LEU A 306 2.63 -0.91 -27.48
C LEU A 306 1.95 -0.77 -26.11
N SER A 307 0.72 -0.26 -26.09
CA SER A 307 -0.07 -0.08 -24.87
C SER A 307 -0.88 -1.32 -24.54
N MET A 308 -0.54 -1.97 -23.43
CA MET A 308 -1.14 -3.17 -22.88
C MET A 308 -2.18 -2.82 -21.79
N PRO A 309 -3.38 -3.44 -21.79
CA PRO A 309 -4.38 -3.23 -20.76
C PRO A 309 -4.00 -3.82 -19.41
N ILE A 310 -4.65 -3.33 -18.35
CA ILE A 310 -4.59 -3.95 -17.02
C ILE A 310 -4.92 -5.45 -17.12
N GLY A 311 -4.15 -6.27 -16.41
CA GLY A 311 -4.38 -7.72 -16.34
C GLY A 311 -4.06 -8.49 -17.63
N SER A 312 -3.40 -7.88 -18.61
CA SER A 312 -2.96 -8.53 -19.85
C SER A 312 -1.46 -8.84 -19.87
N SER A 313 -1.07 -9.84 -20.66
CA SER A 313 0.33 -10.26 -20.82
C SER A 313 0.74 -10.45 -22.28
N ILE A 314 2.05 -10.43 -22.52
CA ILE A 314 2.65 -10.93 -23.77
C ILE A 314 3.27 -12.29 -23.47
N TYR A 315 2.79 -13.35 -24.11
CA TYR A 315 3.29 -14.70 -23.99
C TYR A 315 4.17 -15.05 -25.18
N LEU A 316 5.38 -15.55 -24.91
CA LEU A 316 6.29 -16.03 -25.96
C LEU A 316 6.20 -17.56 -26.04
N GLU A 317 6.08 -18.11 -27.24
CA GLU A 317 6.21 -19.55 -27.50
C GLU A 317 7.67 -19.95 -27.83
N PRO A 318 8.00 -21.26 -27.90
CA PRO A 318 9.35 -21.71 -28.29
C PRO A 318 9.84 -21.10 -29.60
N GLY A 319 11.00 -20.46 -29.56
CA GLY A 319 11.65 -19.80 -30.71
C GLY A 319 11.05 -18.45 -31.10
N ALA A 320 10.05 -17.95 -30.37
CA ALA A 320 9.53 -16.60 -30.58
C ALA A 320 10.58 -15.52 -30.24
N ASN A 321 10.55 -14.41 -30.98
CA ASN A 321 11.43 -13.27 -30.77
C ASN A 321 10.62 -12.04 -30.33
N LEU A 322 11.03 -11.41 -29.25
CA LEU A 322 10.58 -10.09 -28.84
C LEU A 322 11.75 -9.12 -28.92
N GLU A 323 11.61 -8.09 -29.76
CA GLU A 323 12.60 -7.04 -29.93
C GLU A 323 11.97 -5.70 -29.55
N VAL A 324 12.54 -5.01 -28.57
CA VAL A 324 12.15 -3.63 -28.22
C VAL A 324 13.37 -2.75 -28.40
N SER A 325 13.36 -1.94 -29.46
CA SER A 325 14.50 -1.09 -29.81
C SER A 325 14.07 0.34 -30.05
N GLY A 326 14.40 1.24 -29.11
CA GLY A 326 13.92 2.62 -29.08
C GLY A 326 12.42 2.79 -28.82
N GLY A 327 11.64 1.71 -28.81
CA GLY A 327 10.22 1.69 -28.49
C GLY A 327 9.92 1.39 -27.02
N THR A 328 8.63 1.37 -26.70
CA THR A 328 8.12 1.12 -25.34
C THR A 328 6.98 0.11 -25.37
N ILE A 329 7.00 -0.84 -24.44
CA ILE A 329 5.82 -1.64 -24.08
C ILE A 329 5.37 -1.19 -22.70
N GLY A 330 4.14 -0.74 -22.57
CA GLY A 330 3.65 -0.22 -21.30
C GLY A 330 2.15 -0.13 -21.24
N ASN A 331 1.62 0.68 -20.33
CA ASN A 331 0.21 0.99 -20.29
C ASN A 331 0.05 2.51 -20.24
N LEU A 332 -0.44 3.10 -21.33
CA LEU A 332 -0.68 4.56 -21.41
C LEU A 332 -1.73 5.05 -20.42
N CYS A 333 -2.50 4.13 -19.85
CA CYS A 333 -3.50 4.43 -18.85
C CYS A 333 -2.91 4.53 -17.43
N GLY A 334 -1.63 4.16 -17.26
CA GLY A 334 -0.85 4.23 -16.01
C GLY A 334 -1.01 3.06 -15.05
N GLU A 335 -1.94 2.14 -15.34
CA GLU A 335 -2.22 0.94 -14.53
C GLU A 335 -1.22 -0.19 -14.82
N LEU A 336 -0.94 -1.06 -13.85
CA LEU A 336 -0.05 -2.18 -14.07
C LEU A 336 -0.66 -3.27 -14.98
N TRP A 337 0.00 -3.54 -16.10
CA TRP A 337 -0.24 -4.77 -16.87
C TRP A 337 0.64 -5.92 -16.34
N GLU A 338 0.41 -7.15 -16.79
CA GLU A 338 1.01 -8.35 -16.17
C GLU A 338 2.39 -8.73 -16.72
N GLY A 339 2.90 -7.99 -17.71
CA GLY A 339 4.25 -8.14 -18.25
C GLY A 339 4.45 -9.13 -19.38
N VAL A 340 5.72 -9.28 -19.77
CA VAL A 340 6.15 -10.30 -20.74
C VAL A 340 6.44 -11.61 -19.99
N ARG A 341 5.86 -12.71 -20.47
CA ARG A 341 5.92 -14.02 -19.82
C ARG A 341 6.45 -15.07 -20.76
N VAL A 342 7.44 -15.81 -20.27
CA VAL A 342 7.90 -17.07 -20.85
C VAL A 342 7.36 -18.19 -19.95
N PRO A 343 6.28 -18.89 -20.36
CA PRO A 343 5.65 -19.91 -19.53
C PRO A 343 6.61 -21.07 -19.18
N PRO A 344 6.33 -21.83 -18.10
CA PRO A 344 7.12 -22.99 -17.71
C PRO A 344 7.04 -24.12 -18.75
N GLU A 345 8.01 -25.03 -18.71
CA GLU A 345 8.04 -26.28 -19.48
C GLU A 345 8.07 -26.13 -21.01
N MET A 346 8.87 -25.19 -21.53
CA MET A 346 9.10 -25.12 -22.98
C MET A 346 10.02 -26.22 -23.50
N THR A 347 9.62 -26.81 -24.63
CA THR A 347 10.48 -27.69 -25.44
C THR A 347 10.67 -27.08 -26.82
N GLY A 348 11.90 -27.11 -27.34
CA GLY A 348 12.22 -26.59 -28.68
C GLY A 348 13.29 -25.50 -28.66
N GLN A 349 13.24 -24.63 -29.67
CA GLN A 349 14.14 -23.48 -29.77
C GLN A 349 13.85 -22.49 -28.63
N LEU A 350 14.89 -21.89 -28.07
CA LEU A 350 14.73 -20.91 -27.00
C LEU A 350 14.08 -19.63 -27.55
N PRO A 351 13.10 -19.04 -26.85
CA PRO A 351 12.63 -17.70 -27.17
C PRO A 351 13.76 -16.69 -26.98
N VAL A 352 13.71 -15.59 -27.72
CA VAL A 352 14.67 -14.49 -27.66
C VAL A 352 13.96 -13.22 -27.20
N ILE A 353 14.52 -12.54 -26.21
CA ILE A 353 14.08 -11.21 -25.77
C ILE A 353 15.28 -10.27 -25.86
N ALA A 354 15.13 -9.20 -26.65
CA ALA A 354 16.15 -8.18 -26.80
C ALA A 354 15.57 -6.79 -26.48
N LEU A 355 16.09 -6.15 -25.43
CA LEU A 355 15.85 -4.74 -25.10
C LEU A 355 17.15 -3.97 -25.41
N ALA A 356 17.08 -3.04 -26.36
CA ALA A 356 18.26 -2.32 -26.87
C ALA A 356 17.95 -0.86 -27.22
N ASN A 357 18.98 -0.01 -27.31
CA ASN A 357 18.86 1.37 -27.80
C ASN A 357 17.75 2.19 -27.10
N GLY A 358 17.62 2.10 -25.78
CA GLY A 358 16.55 2.76 -25.03
C GLY A 358 15.21 2.02 -25.02
N GLY A 359 15.18 0.76 -25.50
CA GLY A 359 13.99 -0.09 -25.45
C GLY A 359 13.44 -0.19 -24.02
N SER A 360 12.14 0.08 -23.88
CA SER A 360 11.51 0.34 -22.59
C SER A 360 10.38 -0.62 -22.25
N ILE A 361 10.30 -1.04 -20.98
CA ILE A 361 9.12 -1.66 -20.38
C ILE A 361 8.65 -0.79 -19.22
N GLU A 362 7.38 -0.40 -19.24
CA GLU A 362 6.83 0.45 -18.19
C GLU A 362 5.47 -0.01 -17.66
N HIS A 363 5.15 0.41 -16.44
CA HIS A 363 3.87 0.11 -15.79
C HIS A 363 3.53 -1.39 -15.80
N ALA A 364 4.48 -2.27 -15.49
CA ALA A 364 4.27 -3.71 -15.45
C ALA A 364 4.38 -4.27 -14.02
N ARG A 365 3.48 -5.16 -13.62
CA ARG A 365 3.59 -5.89 -12.35
C ARG A 365 4.91 -6.67 -12.30
N VAL A 366 5.25 -7.33 -13.40
CA VAL A 366 6.56 -7.97 -13.61
C VAL A 366 6.98 -7.69 -15.05
N GLY A 367 7.94 -6.81 -15.31
CA GLY A 367 8.33 -6.43 -16.67
C GLY A 367 8.68 -7.63 -17.55
N LEU A 368 9.64 -8.44 -17.09
CA LEU A 368 9.99 -9.73 -17.67
C LEU A 368 9.87 -10.84 -16.62
N TRP A 369 9.05 -11.86 -16.88
CA TRP A 369 8.95 -13.07 -16.06
C TRP A 369 9.38 -14.30 -16.87
N LEU A 370 10.55 -14.84 -16.54
CA LEU A 370 11.13 -16.00 -17.22
C LEU A 370 11.02 -17.25 -16.34
N SER A 371 10.18 -18.20 -16.77
CA SER A 371 10.00 -19.54 -16.15
C SER A 371 10.54 -20.69 -17.00
N SER A 372 11.21 -20.40 -18.12
CA SER A 372 11.86 -21.40 -18.98
C SER A 372 13.07 -20.82 -19.71
N PRO A 373 14.06 -21.65 -20.10
CA PRO A 373 15.28 -21.18 -20.75
C PRO A 373 15.00 -20.23 -21.91
N THR A 374 15.69 -19.08 -21.91
CA THR A 374 15.42 -17.95 -22.80
C THR A 374 16.76 -17.31 -23.18
N ILE A 375 16.88 -16.78 -24.39
CA ILE A 375 18.01 -15.91 -24.74
C ILE A 375 17.59 -14.48 -24.39
N LEU A 376 18.16 -13.94 -23.31
CA LEU A 376 17.84 -12.60 -22.83
C LEU A 376 19.01 -11.65 -23.08
N ASN A 377 18.77 -10.54 -23.78
CA ASN A 377 19.70 -9.44 -23.98
C ASN A 377 19.10 -8.14 -23.43
N VAL A 378 19.72 -7.56 -22.40
CA VAL A 378 19.29 -6.31 -21.75
C VAL A 378 20.46 -5.35 -21.76
N ASN A 379 20.49 -4.47 -22.75
CA ASN A 379 21.53 -3.46 -22.92
C ASN A 379 20.90 -2.11 -23.24
N GLU A 380 21.26 -1.05 -22.52
CA GLU A 380 20.63 0.27 -22.71
C GLU A 380 19.09 0.20 -22.62
N ALA A 381 18.59 -0.67 -21.73
CA ALA A 381 17.15 -0.84 -21.52
C ALA A 381 16.64 0.09 -20.42
N LEU A 382 15.35 0.42 -20.47
CA LEU A 382 14.67 1.16 -19.41
C LEU A 382 13.49 0.37 -18.86
N PHE A 383 13.49 0.18 -17.55
CA PHE A 383 12.33 -0.30 -16.81
C PHE A 383 11.80 0.82 -15.94
N ARG A 384 10.56 1.23 -16.15
CA ARG A 384 9.94 2.33 -15.40
C ARG A 384 8.66 1.88 -14.72
N ASN A 385 8.47 2.25 -13.45
CA ASN A 385 7.22 2.00 -12.72
C ASN A 385 6.79 0.52 -12.75
N CYS A 386 7.75 -0.40 -12.65
CA CYS A 386 7.48 -1.83 -12.61
C CYS A 386 7.60 -2.35 -11.17
N SER A 387 6.65 -3.15 -10.66
CA SER A 387 6.78 -3.72 -9.31
C SER A 387 7.96 -4.71 -9.23
N TYR A 388 8.13 -5.51 -10.29
CA TYR A 388 9.35 -6.23 -10.58
C TYR A 388 9.80 -5.89 -11.99
N SER A 389 11.06 -5.54 -12.22
CA SER A 389 11.50 -5.26 -13.59
C SER A 389 11.88 -6.54 -14.32
N ILE A 390 12.69 -7.38 -13.69
CA ILE A 390 13.11 -8.69 -14.22
C ILE A 390 13.02 -9.74 -13.11
N LEU A 391 12.24 -10.79 -13.36
CA LEU A 391 12.13 -11.98 -12.51
C LEU A 391 12.55 -13.21 -13.31
N ILE A 392 13.61 -13.87 -12.85
CA ILE A 392 14.15 -15.09 -13.46
C ILE A 392 14.07 -16.21 -12.43
N GLU A 393 13.32 -17.26 -12.76
CA GLU A 393 13.13 -18.41 -11.88
C GLU A 393 14.35 -19.35 -11.87
N GLU A 394 14.30 -20.33 -10.97
CA GLU A 394 15.42 -21.23 -10.71
C GLU A 394 15.70 -22.19 -11.87
N GLY A 395 16.98 -22.27 -12.26
CA GLY A 395 17.42 -23.12 -13.37
C GLY A 395 17.02 -22.62 -14.76
N VAL A 396 16.56 -21.37 -14.89
CA VAL A 396 16.10 -20.80 -16.16
C VAL A 396 17.26 -20.27 -17.00
N LEU A 397 18.16 -19.48 -16.41
CA LEU A 397 19.35 -18.96 -17.07
C LEU A 397 20.60 -19.31 -16.27
N ASP A 398 21.64 -19.72 -16.99
CA ASP A 398 22.97 -19.90 -16.42
C ASP A 398 23.63 -18.53 -16.23
N ASP A 399 23.84 -17.79 -17.32
CA ASP A 399 24.59 -16.54 -17.33
C ASP A 399 23.73 -15.39 -17.89
N LEU A 400 23.78 -14.22 -17.24
CA LEU A 400 23.12 -13.00 -17.71
C LEU A 400 24.02 -11.77 -17.54
N LEU A 401 24.11 -10.95 -18.58
CA LEU A 401 24.70 -9.63 -18.55
C LEU A 401 23.61 -8.57 -18.71
N ILE A 402 23.59 -7.61 -17.80
CA ILE A 402 22.78 -6.38 -17.89
C ILE A 402 23.74 -5.21 -17.91
N ASP A 403 23.67 -4.38 -18.95
CA ASP A 403 24.63 -3.29 -19.16
C ASP A 403 23.90 -1.99 -19.54
N ARG A 404 24.44 -0.85 -19.09
CA ARG A 404 23.94 0.52 -19.38
C ARG A 404 22.44 0.73 -19.18
N SER A 405 21.80 -0.02 -18.28
CA SER A 405 20.34 -0.06 -18.16
C SER A 405 19.82 0.74 -16.97
N GLN A 406 18.57 1.18 -17.03
CA GLN A 406 17.94 2.01 -15.99
C GLN A 406 16.67 1.35 -15.44
N PHE A 407 16.52 1.41 -14.12
CA PHE A 407 15.40 0.84 -13.37
C PHE A 407 14.87 1.92 -12.44
N LEU A 408 13.70 2.46 -12.77
CA LEU A 408 13.18 3.69 -12.18
C LEU A 408 11.79 3.48 -11.60
N ILE A 409 11.56 3.99 -10.39
CA ILE A 409 10.22 4.26 -9.85
C ILE A 409 10.09 5.77 -9.74
N THR A 410 9.02 6.30 -10.34
CA THR A 410 8.74 7.73 -10.44
C THR A 410 7.47 8.08 -9.67
N ASP A 411 7.28 9.37 -9.39
CA ASP A 411 6.07 9.93 -8.78
C ASP A 411 4.80 9.80 -9.64
N ARG A 412 4.94 9.43 -10.92
CA ARG A 412 3.84 9.30 -11.89
C ARG A 412 3.11 7.95 -11.86
N LEU A 413 3.17 7.22 -10.75
CA LEU A 413 2.28 6.07 -10.56
C LEU A 413 0.85 6.58 -10.34
N HIS A 414 -0.10 6.08 -11.14
CA HIS A 414 -1.49 6.53 -11.10
C HIS A 414 -2.14 6.25 -9.73
N GLN A 415 -3.04 7.15 -9.32
CA GLN A 415 -3.71 7.24 -8.00
C GLN A 415 -4.45 5.95 -7.54
N TYR A 416 -4.68 4.97 -8.42
CA TYR A 416 -5.29 3.68 -8.05
C TYR A 416 -4.29 2.65 -7.50
N GLU A 417 -2.99 2.96 -7.52
CA GLU A 417 -1.93 2.10 -6.99
C GLU A 417 -1.18 2.71 -5.80
N GLU A 418 -1.82 3.65 -5.09
CA GLU A 418 -1.43 4.05 -3.73
C GLU A 418 -1.36 2.79 -2.83
N GLY A 419 -0.19 2.15 -2.79
CA GLY A 419 0.04 0.90 -2.05
C GLY A 419 0.85 -0.17 -2.78
N THR A 420 1.06 -0.08 -4.10
CA THR A 420 1.93 -1.06 -4.80
C THR A 420 3.38 -0.68 -4.59
N VAL A 421 3.94 -1.20 -3.51
CA VAL A 421 5.35 -1.04 -3.15
C VAL A 421 6.24 -1.65 -4.24
N PRO A 422 7.26 -0.93 -4.76
CA PRO A 422 8.23 -1.53 -5.66
C PRO A 422 8.88 -2.73 -4.97
N GLY A 423 8.83 -3.90 -5.61
CA GLY A 423 9.35 -5.15 -5.08
C GLY A 423 10.85 -5.22 -5.26
N ARG A 424 11.28 -5.69 -6.44
CA ARG A 424 12.69 -5.86 -6.79
C ARG A 424 12.91 -5.46 -8.25
N PHE A 425 13.90 -4.64 -8.54
CA PHE A 425 14.24 -4.37 -9.93
C PHE A 425 14.73 -5.63 -10.63
N ILE A 426 15.69 -6.35 -10.04
CA ILE A 426 16.14 -7.65 -10.54
C ILE A 426 15.99 -8.70 -9.43
N ASP A 427 15.25 -9.78 -9.70
CA ASP A 427 15.16 -11.00 -8.88
C ASP A 427 15.69 -12.16 -9.72
N PHE A 428 16.97 -12.47 -9.56
CA PHE A 428 17.67 -13.51 -10.30
C PHE A 428 17.87 -14.75 -9.43
N ARG A 429 17.24 -15.85 -9.83
CA ARG A 429 17.37 -17.14 -9.14
C ARG A 429 18.11 -18.16 -10.00
N GLY A 430 18.99 -17.71 -10.89
CA GLY A 430 19.65 -18.57 -11.88
C GLY A 430 20.66 -19.56 -11.31
N SER A 431 21.24 -20.37 -12.19
CA SER A 431 22.10 -21.51 -11.84
C SER A 431 23.59 -21.17 -11.78
N ARG A 432 24.05 -20.07 -12.40
CA ARG A 432 25.49 -19.79 -12.50
C ARG A 432 25.90 -18.36 -12.17
N SER A 433 25.64 -17.37 -13.03
CA SER A 433 26.15 -16.01 -12.82
C SER A 433 25.25 -14.88 -13.35
N LEU A 434 25.23 -13.76 -12.60
CA LEU A 434 24.65 -12.49 -13.02
C LEU A 434 25.74 -11.42 -13.02
N THR A 435 25.88 -10.69 -14.13
CA THR A 435 26.73 -9.50 -14.23
C THR A 435 25.86 -8.28 -14.52
N VAL A 436 26.00 -7.23 -13.69
CA VAL A 436 25.32 -5.95 -13.85
C VAL A 436 26.37 -4.85 -13.91
N GLU A 437 26.40 -4.11 -15.01
CA GLU A 437 27.40 -3.08 -15.27
C GLU A 437 26.75 -1.76 -15.70
N SER A 438 27.37 -0.64 -15.30
CA SER A 438 27.03 0.70 -15.78
C SER A 438 25.54 1.06 -15.67
N SER A 439 24.84 0.51 -14.70
CA SER A 439 23.37 0.54 -14.62
C SER A 439 22.88 1.34 -13.41
N ARG A 440 21.65 1.84 -13.48
CA ARG A 440 21.09 2.77 -12.49
C ARG A 440 19.77 2.26 -11.93
N PHE A 441 19.65 2.28 -10.61
CA PHE A 441 18.50 1.78 -9.86
C PHE A 441 17.99 2.89 -8.93
N VAL A 442 16.84 3.48 -9.24
CA VAL A 442 16.36 4.70 -8.57
C VAL A 442 14.93 4.53 -8.12
N ASN A 443 14.70 4.92 -6.86
CA ASN A 443 13.38 5.27 -6.37
C ASN A 443 13.31 6.80 -6.15
N GLU A 444 12.54 7.51 -6.97
CA GLU A 444 12.49 8.97 -6.94
C GLU A 444 11.77 9.49 -5.68
N LYS A 445 12.24 10.63 -5.14
CA LYS A 445 11.62 11.28 -3.98
C LYS A 445 10.33 11.96 -4.44
N GLY A 446 9.17 11.50 -3.97
CA GLY A 446 7.87 12.08 -4.31
C GLY A 446 6.71 11.09 -4.22
N THR A 447 6.99 9.78 -4.32
CA THR A 447 6.01 8.74 -4.03
C THR A 447 5.74 8.72 -2.53
N PHE A 448 4.48 8.93 -2.10
CA PHE A 448 3.93 8.67 -0.77
C PHE A 448 4.91 8.02 0.20
N VAL A 449 5.31 8.75 1.27
CA VAL A 449 5.87 8.31 2.57
C VAL A 449 6.14 6.81 2.69
N PHE A 450 6.91 6.25 1.76
CA PHE A 450 7.27 4.87 1.79
C PHE A 450 8.44 4.89 2.75
N ASP A 451 8.16 4.41 3.96
CA ASP A 451 9.18 4.03 4.91
C ASP A 451 10.33 3.38 4.12
N ALA A 452 11.57 3.64 4.48
CA ALA A 452 12.69 3.05 3.79
C ALA A 452 12.65 1.51 3.77
N ASP A 453 11.80 0.88 4.59
CA ASP A 453 11.41 -0.52 4.49
C ASP A 453 10.72 -0.94 3.18
N VAL A 454 10.04 -0.02 2.51
CA VAL A 454 9.21 -0.24 1.32
C VAL A 454 9.79 0.46 0.09
N ALA A 455 11.00 0.99 0.15
CA ALA A 455 11.63 1.67 -0.99
C ALA A 455 12.19 0.71 -2.09
N GLY A 456 11.67 -0.52 -2.17
CA GLY A 456 12.10 -1.55 -3.12
C GLY A 456 13.55 -2.01 -3.00
N ARG A 457 13.92 -3.03 -3.77
CA ARG A 457 15.28 -3.59 -3.81
C ARG A 457 15.87 -3.46 -5.21
N GLY A 458 17.16 -3.16 -5.30
CA GLY A 458 17.88 -3.07 -6.56
C GLY A 458 18.09 -4.45 -7.18
N VAL A 459 19.23 -5.06 -6.88
CA VAL A 459 19.61 -6.39 -7.37
C VAL A 459 19.42 -7.42 -6.26
N SER A 460 18.65 -8.47 -6.52
CA SER A 460 18.45 -9.60 -5.63
C SER A 460 18.89 -10.88 -6.34
N VAL A 461 19.87 -11.57 -5.77
CA VAL A 461 20.38 -12.83 -6.31
C VAL A 461 20.14 -13.96 -5.31
N LYS A 462 19.66 -15.10 -5.81
CA LYS A 462 19.58 -16.34 -5.07
C LYS A 462 20.35 -17.44 -5.77
N ASN A 463 21.20 -18.14 -5.03
CA ASN A 463 21.93 -19.33 -5.49
C ASN A 463 22.80 -19.14 -6.76
N ALA A 464 23.33 -17.94 -7.02
CA ALA A 464 24.21 -17.67 -8.16
C ALA A 464 25.38 -16.76 -7.80
N SER A 465 26.45 -16.82 -8.60
CA SER A 465 27.54 -15.83 -8.56
C SER A 465 27.06 -14.48 -9.08
N LEU A 466 27.65 -13.39 -8.57
CA LEU A 466 27.22 -12.03 -8.87
C LEU A 466 28.41 -11.11 -9.09
N SER A 467 28.38 -10.31 -10.15
CA SER A 467 29.27 -9.17 -10.36
C SER A 467 28.42 -7.91 -10.55
N VAL A 468 28.57 -6.91 -9.69
CA VAL A 468 27.91 -5.59 -9.82
C VAL A 468 28.97 -4.51 -9.85
N GLN A 469 29.07 -3.79 -10.97
CA GLN A 469 30.13 -2.79 -11.17
C GLN A 469 29.65 -1.50 -11.83
N ASN A 470 30.23 -0.36 -11.44
CA ASN A 470 29.93 0.95 -12.03
C ASN A 470 28.43 1.30 -12.00
N CYS A 471 27.69 0.84 -10.98
CA CYS A 471 26.26 1.05 -10.87
C CYS A 471 25.89 2.11 -9.82
N GLU A 472 24.73 2.71 -9.99
CA GLU A 472 24.13 3.64 -9.02
C GLU A 472 22.87 3.04 -8.39
N PHE A 473 22.77 3.10 -7.06
CA PHE A 473 21.61 2.65 -6.28
C PHE A 473 21.12 3.80 -5.41
N ILE A 474 19.90 4.30 -5.64
CA ILE A 474 19.43 5.55 -5.06
C ILE A 474 18.07 5.38 -4.36
N ASN A 475 18.04 5.76 -3.07
CA ASN A 475 16.86 5.73 -2.19
C ASN A 475 16.16 4.36 -2.11
N LEU A 476 16.91 3.26 -2.05
CA LEU A 476 16.34 1.91 -1.99
C LEU A 476 16.31 1.36 -0.56
N ALA A 477 15.38 0.42 -0.30
CA ALA A 477 15.40 -0.35 0.94
C ALA A 477 16.67 -1.19 1.03
N ARG A 478 17.04 -1.81 -0.10
CA ARG A 478 18.30 -2.55 -0.27
C ARG A 478 18.87 -2.35 -1.67
N GLY A 479 20.13 -1.96 -1.79
CA GLY A 479 20.83 -1.86 -3.08
C GLY A 479 21.03 -3.26 -3.69
N VAL A 480 21.87 -4.07 -3.05
CA VAL A 480 22.16 -5.46 -3.44
C VAL A 480 21.77 -6.41 -2.30
N THR A 481 21.00 -7.46 -2.62
CA THR A 481 20.64 -8.54 -1.70
C THR A 481 21.11 -9.87 -2.26
N ILE A 482 21.86 -10.64 -1.47
CA ILE A 482 22.33 -11.97 -1.83
C ILE A 482 21.78 -12.98 -0.84
N ALA A 483 21.21 -14.07 -1.35
CA ALA A 483 20.75 -15.20 -0.55
C ALA A 483 21.28 -16.50 -1.17
N GLY A 484 22.25 -17.13 -0.52
CA GLY A 484 22.89 -18.32 -1.06
C GLY A 484 23.40 -19.22 0.06
N SER A 485 23.60 -20.49 -0.26
CA SER A 485 24.26 -21.43 0.66
C SER A 485 25.42 -22.15 -0.01
N ASP A 486 25.82 -21.73 -1.21
CA ASP A 486 26.88 -22.39 -1.96
C ASP A 486 28.22 -21.71 -1.68
N PRO A 487 29.14 -22.39 -0.97
CA PRO A 487 30.43 -21.83 -0.58
C PRO A 487 31.35 -21.50 -1.75
N GLU A 488 31.07 -22.00 -2.96
CA GLU A 488 31.86 -21.70 -4.16
C GLU A 488 31.34 -20.47 -4.93
N GLN A 489 30.23 -19.86 -4.50
CA GLN A 489 29.72 -18.63 -5.11
C GLN A 489 30.73 -17.50 -5.00
N GLN A 490 30.98 -16.84 -6.14
CA GLN A 490 31.81 -15.66 -6.23
C GLN A 490 30.91 -14.43 -6.33
N ILE A 491 31.00 -13.57 -5.32
CA ILE A 491 30.26 -12.33 -5.26
C ILE A 491 31.26 -11.19 -5.32
N ARG A 492 31.14 -10.32 -6.33
CA ARG A 492 31.93 -9.11 -6.49
C ARG A 492 31.04 -7.89 -6.62
N ILE A 493 31.23 -6.91 -5.74
CA ILE A 493 30.51 -5.63 -5.76
C ILE A 493 31.57 -4.53 -5.71
N SER A 494 31.81 -3.84 -6.83
CA SER A 494 32.86 -2.83 -6.88
C SER A 494 32.55 -1.59 -7.70
N HIS A 495 33.15 -0.46 -7.34
CA HIS A 495 32.99 0.81 -8.07
C HIS A 495 31.52 1.27 -8.19
N ASN A 496 30.70 1.04 -7.15
CA ASN A 496 29.30 1.43 -7.16
C ASN A 496 29.04 2.62 -6.22
N ASP A 497 28.01 3.40 -6.56
CA ASP A 497 27.48 4.47 -5.72
C ASP A 497 26.17 4.02 -5.06
N PHE A 498 26.17 3.96 -3.73
CA PHE A 498 24.98 3.68 -2.93
C PHE A 498 24.55 4.95 -2.20
N ILE A 499 23.52 5.61 -2.73
CA ILE A 499 23.09 6.92 -2.28
C ILE A 499 21.76 6.78 -1.55
N HIS A 500 21.76 7.07 -0.24
CA HIS A 500 20.55 7.14 0.58
C HIS A 500 19.77 5.82 0.66
N ASN A 501 20.44 4.69 0.42
CA ASN A 501 19.86 3.37 0.64
C ASN A 501 19.82 3.08 2.14
N ARG A 502 18.80 2.33 2.59
CA ARG A 502 18.76 1.84 3.97
C ARG A 502 19.79 0.75 4.24
N CYS A 503 20.02 -0.08 3.24
CA CYS A 503 21.12 -1.03 3.23
C CYS A 503 21.74 -1.04 1.85
N ALA A 504 23.04 -0.73 1.71
CA ALA A 504 23.68 -0.81 0.41
C ALA A 504 23.83 -2.27 -0.04
N VAL A 505 24.43 -3.10 0.81
CA VAL A 505 24.66 -4.53 0.53
C VAL A 505 24.20 -5.37 1.70
N HIS A 506 23.35 -6.36 1.43
CA HIS A 506 22.95 -7.37 2.41
C HIS A 506 23.20 -8.78 1.85
N ALA A 507 24.07 -9.56 2.48
CA ALA A 507 24.33 -10.93 2.10
C ALA A 507 24.03 -11.93 3.22
N LEU A 508 23.23 -12.95 2.88
CA LEU A 508 22.95 -14.15 3.65
C LEU A 508 23.62 -15.32 2.93
N THR A 509 24.94 -15.43 2.97
CA THR A 509 25.62 -16.50 2.22
C THR A 509 26.97 -16.91 2.80
N GLN A 510 27.24 -18.21 2.65
CA GLN A 510 28.56 -18.80 2.70
C GLN A 510 29.11 -18.70 1.26
N GLY A 511 30.29 -18.14 1.05
CA GLY A 511 30.83 -17.85 -0.29
C GLY A 511 32.10 -16.99 -0.25
N ILE A 512 32.64 -16.65 -1.43
CA ILE A 512 33.72 -15.68 -1.59
C ILE A 512 33.11 -14.31 -1.91
N LEU A 513 33.17 -13.39 -0.96
CA LEU A 513 32.64 -12.03 -1.09
C LEU A 513 33.78 -11.03 -1.21
N VAL A 514 33.76 -10.26 -2.30
CA VAL A 514 34.68 -9.17 -2.60
C VAL A 514 33.84 -7.89 -2.75
N ILE A 515 33.95 -6.97 -1.80
CA ILE A 515 33.25 -5.68 -1.80
C ILE A 515 34.29 -4.57 -1.76
N ASP A 516 34.62 -3.98 -2.91
CA ASP A 516 35.75 -3.04 -3.02
C ASP A 516 35.41 -1.72 -3.72
N THR A 517 36.08 -0.63 -3.35
CA THR A 517 36.01 0.65 -4.10
C THR A 517 34.60 1.22 -4.28
N ASN A 518 33.68 0.98 -3.34
CA ASN A 518 32.32 1.54 -3.41
C ASN A 518 32.20 2.84 -2.60
N ASN A 519 31.27 3.70 -2.99
CA ASN A 519 30.94 4.92 -2.27
C ASN A 519 29.53 4.80 -1.69
N LEU A 520 29.41 4.92 -0.37
CA LEU A 520 28.20 4.69 0.40
C LEU A 520 27.82 5.97 1.14
N SER A 521 26.86 6.72 0.58
CA SER A 521 26.28 7.90 1.22
C SER A 521 25.03 7.50 2.00
N LEU A 522 25.21 7.23 3.29
CA LEU A 522 24.18 6.77 4.20
C LEU A 522 23.34 7.96 4.72
N GLN A 523 22.04 7.73 4.93
CA GLN A 523 21.15 8.70 5.56
C GLN A 523 20.40 8.06 6.74
N ARG A 524 19.97 8.90 7.68
CA ARG A 524 19.17 8.45 8.82
C ARG A 524 17.75 8.14 8.37
N PHE A 525 17.22 7.01 8.83
CA PHE A 525 15.79 6.72 8.83
C PHE A 525 15.29 6.70 10.29
N ASN A 526 14.06 7.16 10.52
CA ASN A 526 13.57 7.46 11.88
C ASN A 526 13.18 6.21 12.68
N ASP A 527 12.93 5.09 12.02
CA ASP A 527 12.31 3.90 12.59
C ASP A 527 13.31 2.77 12.88
N ARG A 528 14.41 2.69 12.12
CA ARG A 528 15.35 1.57 12.14
C ARG A 528 16.76 1.97 11.71
N THR A 529 17.70 1.08 11.97
CA THR A 529 19.11 1.26 11.65
C THR A 529 19.39 1.22 10.15
N THR A 530 20.11 2.23 9.66
CA THR A 530 20.71 2.25 8.31
C THR A 530 22.06 1.55 8.34
N TYR A 531 22.32 0.71 7.34
CA TYR A 531 23.59 0.01 7.19
C TYR A 531 24.23 0.33 5.85
N GLY A 532 25.56 0.44 5.81
CA GLY A 532 26.29 0.27 4.56
C GLY A 532 26.23 -1.18 4.14
N ILE A 533 27.00 -2.03 4.82
CA ILE A 533 27.14 -3.46 4.50
C ILE A 533 26.63 -4.30 5.68
N VAL A 534 25.78 -5.28 5.41
CA VAL A 534 25.35 -6.31 6.38
C VAL A 534 25.67 -7.69 5.82
N LEU A 535 26.51 -8.44 6.53
CA LEU A 535 26.86 -9.81 6.17
C LEU A 535 26.50 -10.75 7.32
N GLU A 536 25.69 -11.76 7.02
CA GLU A 536 25.33 -12.79 7.99
C GLU A 536 26.06 -14.10 7.68
N GLN A 537 26.80 -14.59 8.67
CA GLN A 537 27.66 -15.78 8.60
C GLN A 537 28.67 -15.76 7.44
N PRO A 538 29.41 -14.65 7.21
CA PRO A 538 30.40 -14.63 6.14
C PRO A 538 31.55 -15.61 6.43
N ASP A 539 31.94 -16.36 5.40
CA ASP A 539 33.09 -17.27 5.45
C ASP A 539 34.34 -16.60 4.84
N ARG A 540 34.39 -16.40 3.52
CA ARG A 540 35.56 -15.80 2.86
C ARG A 540 35.26 -14.38 2.41
N LEU A 541 35.76 -13.40 3.14
CA LEU A 541 35.42 -12.00 2.96
C LEU A 541 36.64 -11.12 2.63
N TYR A 542 36.47 -10.22 1.66
CA TYR A 542 37.38 -9.12 1.36
C TYR A 542 36.56 -7.84 1.16
N ILE A 543 36.58 -6.93 2.15
CA ILE A 543 35.97 -5.60 2.06
C ILE A 543 37.09 -4.56 2.06
N ALA A 544 37.33 -3.88 0.94
CA ALA A 544 38.46 -2.97 0.83
C ALA A 544 38.16 -1.63 0.15
N ASP A 545 38.84 -0.57 0.55
CA ASP A 545 38.87 0.71 -0.17
C ASP A 545 37.49 1.36 -0.38
N ASN A 546 36.49 1.04 0.47
CA ASN A 546 35.17 1.64 0.40
C ASN A 546 35.10 2.96 1.19
N GLN A 547 34.28 3.89 0.72
CA GLN A 547 34.00 5.16 1.38
C GLN A 547 32.61 5.11 2.00
N PHE A 548 32.51 5.26 3.32
CA PHE A 548 31.25 5.36 4.04
C PHE A 548 31.11 6.76 4.60
N ASN A 549 30.07 7.47 4.18
CA ASN A 549 29.81 8.84 4.62
C ASN A 549 28.35 8.99 5.01
N SER A 550 28.08 9.73 6.09
CA SER A 550 26.73 10.15 6.45
C SER A 550 26.66 11.67 6.52
N GLN A 551 25.54 12.24 6.05
CA GLN A 551 25.26 13.66 6.25
C GLN A 551 24.87 13.99 7.70
N TYR A 552 24.50 12.97 8.48
CA TYR A 552 24.04 13.08 9.86
C TYR A 552 25.02 12.38 10.79
N GLY A 553 25.68 13.14 11.67
CA GLY A 553 26.62 12.61 12.66
C GLY A 553 25.98 11.89 13.86
N GLY A 554 24.68 11.53 13.78
CA GLY A 554 23.94 10.89 14.88
C GLY A 554 22.77 10.02 14.40
N GLY A 555 22.28 9.13 15.27
CA GLY A 555 21.18 8.19 15.00
C GLY A 555 21.65 6.74 14.78
N SER A 556 20.75 5.84 14.38
CA SER A 556 21.09 4.43 14.14
C SER A 556 21.69 4.25 12.74
N ILE A 557 22.95 4.62 12.54
CA ILE A 557 23.67 4.40 11.26
C ILE A 557 24.95 3.64 11.52
N THR A 558 25.19 2.58 10.74
CA THR A 558 26.38 1.73 10.85
C THR A 558 27.02 1.53 9.49
N GLY A 559 28.34 1.68 9.39
CA GLY A 559 29.09 1.40 8.16
C GLY A 559 29.00 -0.08 7.77
N ILE A 560 29.57 -0.97 8.60
CA ILE A 560 29.62 -2.42 8.36
C ILE A 560 29.08 -3.18 9.58
N LEU A 561 28.22 -4.16 9.35
CA LEU A 561 27.78 -5.14 10.33
C LEU A 561 28.12 -6.56 9.85
N LEU A 562 28.95 -7.26 10.62
CA LEU A 562 29.29 -8.67 10.43
C LEU A 562 28.61 -9.49 11.54
N ARG A 563 27.68 -10.37 11.18
CA ARG A 563 27.02 -11.27 12.15
C ARG A 563 27.58 -12.67 12.06
N SER A 564 28.07 -13.18 13.19
CA SER A 564 28.63 -14.53 13.34
C SER A 564 29.66 -14.90 12.26
N PRO A 565 30.69 -14.07 11.98
CA PRO A 565 31.69 -14.40 10.98
C PRO A 565 32.42 -15.70 11.35
N THR A 566 32.57 -16.64 10.40
CA THR A 566 33.08 -17.99 10.68
C THR A 566 34.57 -18.15 10.45
N ALA A 567 35.16 -17.36 9.55
CA ALA A 567 36.57 -17.55 9.17
C ALA A 567 37.52 -16.51 9.76
N THR A 568 38.73 -16.97 10.08
CA THR A 568 39.90 -16.16 10.40
C THR A 568 40.51 -15.45 9.18
N SER A 569 40.05 -15.76 7.96
CA SER A 569 40.56 -15.19 6.70
C SER A 569 39.75 -14.01 6.15
N SER A 570 38.90 -13.38 6.97
CA SER A 570 38.13 -12.20 6.57
C SER A 570 39.01 -10.94 6.64
N LEU A 571 39.11 -10.19 5.55
CA LEU A 571 39.85 -8.92 5.48
C LEU A 571 38.85 -7.78 5.32
N VAL A 572 38.86 -6.81 6.24
CA VAL A 572 38.12 -5.55 6.12
C VAL A 572 39.14 -4.42 6.24
N ILE A 573 39.66 -3.91 5.12
CA ILE A 573 40.89 -3.10 5.10
C ILE A 573 40.73 -1.79 4.34
N ASN A 574 41.49 -0.76 4.69
CA ASN A 574 41.55 0.51 3.95
C ASN A 574 40.19 1.19 3.68
N ASN A 575 39.15 0.91 4.47
CA ASN A 575 37.87 1.59 4.32
C ASN A 575 37.90 2.91 5.08
N ASN A 576 37.26 3.94 4.52
CA ASN A 576 37.14 5.24 5.16
C ASN A 576 35.72 5.45 5.68
N PHE A 577 35.60 5.75 6.97
CA PHE A 577 34.34 5.99 7.66
C PHE A 577 34.30 7.44 8.14
N GLN A 578 33.33 8.21 7.64
CA GLN A 578 33.17 9.62 7.95
C GLN A 578 31.78 9.93 8.51
N ARG A 579 31.73 10.58 9.68
CA ARG A 579 30.50 11.11 10.30
C ARG A 579 29.45 10.04 10.62
N LEU A 580 29.90 8.89 11.13
CA LEU A 580 29.04 7.75 11.44
C LEU A 580 28.93 7.51 12.96
N PRO A 581 27.73 7.18 13.47
CA PRO A 581 27.56 6.67 14.83
C PRO A 581 28.41 5.42 15.09
N ALA A 582 28.41 4.45 14.17
CA ALA A 582 29.25 3.28 14.24
C ALA A 582 29.96 2.98 12.90
N GLY A 583 31.26 2.68 12.96
CA GLY A 583 32.05 2.25 11.81
C GLY A 583 31.80 0.78 11.50
N ILE A 584 32.39 -0.11 12.30
CA ILE A 584 32.33 -1.57 12.12
C ILE A 584 31.74 -2.23 13.37
N ILE A 585 30.74 -3.09 13.19
CA ILE A 585 30.14 -3.90 14.26
C ILE A 585 30.34 -5.37 13.92
N ILE A 586 30.88 -6.12 14.87
CA ILE A 586 31.06 -7.57 14.80
C ILE A 586 30.18 -8.19 15.88
N ASP A 587 29.07 -8.76 15.46
CA ASP A 587 28.11 -9.44 16.32
C ASP A 587 28.43 -10.93 16.40
N SER A 588 28.52 -11.45 17.61
CA SER A 588 28.85 -12.84 17.92
C SER A 588 30.16 -13.26 17.25
N PRO A 589 31.29 -12.59 17.57
CA PRO A 589 32.58 -12.93 17.00
C PRO A 589 32.92 -14.40 17.31
N PRO A 590 33.70 -15.07 16.43
CA PRO A 590 34.21 -16.39 16.74
C PRO A 590 35.01 -16.32 18.05
N PRO A 591 35.04 -17.39 18.86
CA PRO A 591 35.69 -17.38 20.15
C PRO A 591 37.18 -17.05 19.99
N VAL A 592 37.51 -15.78 20.21
CA VAL A 592 38.87 -15.30 20.39
C VAL A 592 39.27 -15.66 21.81
N ASP A 593 40.50 -16.14 22.00
CA ASP A 593 41.04 -16.40 23.33
C ASP A 593 40.89 -15.12 24.18
N SER A 594 40.02 -15.15 25.19
CA SER A 594 39.52 -13.95 25.89
C SER A 594 40.65 -13.14 26.54
N ILE A 595 41.80 -13.78 26.78
CA ILE A 595 43.03 -13.21 27.33
C ILE A 595 43.75 -12.32 26.30
N LEU A 596 43.68 -12.63 25.00
CA LEU A 596 44.29 -11.80 23.94
C LEU A 596 43.48 -10.53 23.70
N LEU A 597 42.15 -10.62 23.77
CA LEU A 597 41.26 -9.47 23.58
C LEU A 597 41.38 -8.46 24.73
N SER A 598 41.44 -8.92 25.99
CA SER A 598 41.62 -8.04 27.15
C SER A 598 42.98 -7.34 27.13
N ASN A 599 44.04 -8.05 26.73
CA ASN A 599 45.39 -7.47 26.65
C ASN A 599 45.55 -6.46 25.49
N ALA A 600 44.87 -6.67 24.35
CA ALA A 600 44.93 -5.74 23.22
C ALA A 600 44.24 -4.41 23.54
N VAL A 601 43.11 -4.46 24.26
CA VAL A 601 42.36 -3.27 24.70
C VAL A 601 43.09 -2.51 25.81
N GLU A 602 43.73 -3.20 26.76
CA GLU A 602 44.46 -2.54 27.86
C GLU A 602 45.84 -1.99 27.47
N GLN A 603 46.52 -2.56 26.47
CA GLN A 603 47.94 -2.23 26.19
C GLN A 603 48.18 -1.36 24.93
N GLN A 604 47.14 -0.76 24.31
CA GLN A 604 47.29 0.02 23.07
C GLN A 604 48.00 -0.76 21.94
N PHE A 605 47.83 -2.08 21.85
CA PHE A 605 48.40 -2.85 20.74
C PHE A 605 47.81 -2.38 19.40
N GLN A 606 48.64 -2.34 18.36
CA GLN A 606 48.14 -2.23 16.99
C GLN A 606 47.34 -3.50 16.69
N PHE A 607 46.08 -3.34 16.28
CA PHE A 607 45.15 -4.45 15.97
C PHE A 607 45.69 -5.45 14.94
N ASP A 608 46.77 -5.10 14.24
CA ASP A 608 47.48 -5.88 13.23
C ASP A 608 48.01 -7.25 13.75
N GLU A 609 48.11 -7.45 15.07
CA GLU A 609 48.65 -8.68 15.68
C GLU A 609 47.59 -9.72 16.12
N LEU A 610 46.29 -9.41 16.05
CA LEU A 610 45.20 -10.34 16.40
C LEU A 610 44.96 -11.35 15.25
N LEU A 611 45.57 -12.55 15.37
CA LEU A 611 45.47 -13.65 14.39
C LEU A 611 44.11 -14.39 14.38
N ALA A 612 43.14 -13.99 15.20
CA ALA A 612 41.84 -14.65 15.33
C ALA A 612 40.69 -13.66 15.13
N GLY A 613 40.06 -13.68 13.94
CA GLY A 613 38.93 -12.83 13.56
C GLY A 613 39.19 -12.03 12.27
N PRO A 614 38.25 -11.18 11.83
CA PRO A 614 38.46 -10.29 10.69
C PRO A 614 39.64 -9.35 10.93
N GLN A 615 40.57 -9.26 9.98
CA GLN A 615 41.67 -8.29 10.06
C GLN A 615 41.17 -6.91 9.64
N LEU A 616 41.49 -5.88 10.43
CA LEU A 616 41.03 -4.50 10.23
C LEU A 616 42.12 -3.47 9.85
N PRO A 617 43.24 -3.80 9.18
CA PRO A 617 44.29 -2.81 8.93
C PRO A 617 43.86 -1.68 7.99
N GLY A 618 44.40 -0.49 8.23
CA GLY A 618 44.29 0.66 7.33
C GLY A 618 42.92 1.35 7.26
N ASN A 619 41.92 0.91 8.03
CA ASN A 619 40.63 1.61 8.08
C ASN A 619 40.78 2.97 8.80
N THR A 620 40.17 4.02 8.25
CA THR A 620 40.18 5.38 8.83
C THR A 620 38.80 5.74 9.37
N PHE A 621 38.77 6.40 10.53
CA PHE A 621 37.53 6.78 11.22
C PHE A 621 37.58 8.26 11.58
N GLU A 622 36.85 9.09 10.83
CA GLU A 622 36.77 10.53 11.01
C GLU A 622 35.36 10.90 11.49
N GLU A 623 35.26 11.53 12.67
CA GLU A 623 33.96 11.85 13.29
C GLU A 623 33.07 10.61 13.47
N VAL A 624 33.67 9.47 13.82
CA VAL A 624 32.95 8.23 14.12
C VAL A 624 32.88 7.98 15.62
N THR A 625 31.66 7.84 16.18
CA THR A 625 31.49 7.68 17.64
C THR A 625 31.99 6.33 18.14
N LEU A 626 31.65 5.25 17.43
CA LEU A 626 32.04 3.88 17.75
C LEU A 626 32.80 3.27 16.55
N PRO A 627 34.14 3.44 16.47
CA PRO A 627 34.92 2.94 15.33
C PRO A 627 34.75 1.44 15.09
N VAL A 628 34.91 0.64 16.15
CA VAL A 628 34.77 -0.82 16.12
C VAL A 628 34.05 -1.31 17.39
N VAL A 629 33.02 -2.15 17.23
CA VAL A 629 32.22 -2.72 18.33
C VAL A 629 32.18 -4.24 18.20
N PHE A 630 32.48 -4.96 19.28
CA PHE A 630 32.28 -6.41 19.38
C PHE A 630 31.11 -6.72 20.32
N LEU A 631 30.12 -7.48 19.85
CA LEU A 631 28.96 -7.92 20.66
C LEU A 631 29.09 -9.42 20.95
N GLN A 632 29.29 -9.82 22.20
CA GLN A 632 29.54 -11.23 22.55
C GLN A 632 28.30 -11.93 23.14
N GLY A 633 27.58 -12.70 22.32
CA GLY A 633 26.55 -13.65 22.76
C GLY A 633 25.30 -13.04 23.43
N SER A 634 24.34 -13.91 23.77
CA SER A 634 23.03 -13.50 24.34
C SER A 634 23.08 -12.96 25.77
N GLY A 635 24.26 -12.84 26.39
CA GLY A 635 24.43 -12.34 27.76
C GLY A 635 25.76 -11.62 28.07
N GLY A 636 26.54 -11.17 27.07
CA GLY A 636 27.86 -10.56 27.28
C GLY A 636 27.92 -9.04 27.12
N THR A 637 28.99 -8.46 27.67
CA THR A 637 29.40 -7.04 27.61
C THR A 637 29.87 -6.66 26.20
N ALA A 638 29.61 -5.44 25.74
CA ALA A 638 30.25 -4.95 24.51
C ALA A 638 31.63 -4.39 24.85
N ILE A 639 32.65 -4.85 24.14
CA ILE A 639 34.02 -4.37 24.31
C ILE A 639 34.33 -3.48 23.11
N GLY A 640 34.41 -2.17 23.35
CA GLY A 640 34.80 -1.17 22.35
C GLY A 640 36.21 -0.64 22.63
N LEU A 641 36.83 -0.03 21.62
CA LEU A 641 38.09 0.71 21.74
C LEU A 641 38.03 1.89 22.74
N THR A 642 36.84 2.27 23.18
CA THR A 642 36.58 3.36 24.13
C THR A 642 36.24 2.88 25.55
N GLY A 643 36.34 1.57 25.83
CA GLY A 643 36.02 0.94 27.13
C GLY A 643 34.90 -0.09 27.06
N GLU A 644 34.60 -0.75 28.18
CA GLU A 644 33.41 -1.60 28.33
C GLU A 644 32.15 -0.74 28.23
N ILE A 645 31.31 -1.01 27.22
CA ILE A 645 30.00 -0.39 27.06
C ILE A 645 28.96 -1.43 27.49
N PRO A 646 28.13 -1.16 28.51
CA PRO A 646 27.03 -2.05 28.88
C PRO A 646 26.15 -2.32 27.66
N ARG A 647 25.73 -3.58 27.43
CA ARG A 647 24.99 -3.99 26.21
C ARG A 647 23.75 -3.15 25.91
N ALA A 648 23.09 -2.60 26.93
CA ALA A 648 21.96 -1.69 26.78
C ALA A 648 22.30 -0.41 25.97
N GLU A 649 23.57 0.03 25.99
CA GLU A 649 24.06 1.17 25.21
C GLU A 649 24.66 0.73 23.86
N ALA A 650 25.14 -0.52 23.74
CA ALA A 650 25.89 -1.01 22.58
C ALA A 650 25.12 -1.92 21.61
N ASN A 651 23.93 -2.40 21.94
CA ASN A 651 23.17 -3.29 21.05
C ASN A 651 22.37 -2.48 20.01
N PRO A 652 22.80 -2.41 18.74
CA PRO A 652 22.16 -1.58 17.71
C PRO A 652 20.81 -2.18 17.24
N LEU A 653 20.53 -3.44 17.60
CA LEU A 653 19.23 -4.09 17.40
C LEU A 653 18.23 -3.75 18.53
N GLU A 654 18.73 -3.33 19.69
CA GLU A 654 17.96 -2.86 20.85
C GLU A 654 18.03 -1.34 21.05
N TRP A 655 18.64 -0.61 20.09
CA TRP A 655 18.33 0.81 19.88
C TRP A 655 16.90 0.96 19.34
N ARG A 656 15.94 0.40 20.08
CA ARG A 656 14.56 0.83 20.07
C ARG A 656 14.53 2.04 20.99
N VAL A 657 14.70 3.22 20.42
CA VAL A 657 14.04 4.38 21.01
C VAL A 657 12.56 3.95 21.15
N GLY A 658 12.04 4.10 22.37
CA GLY A 658 10.82 3.44 22.85
C GLY A 658 9.59 3.58 21.95
N GLY A 659 8.54 2.84 22.33
CA GLY A 659 7.26 2.77 21.61
C GLY A 659 6.87 4.09 20.93
N PHE A 660 6.57 4.00 19.63
CA PHE A 660 6.34 5.17 18.81
C PHE A 660 5.09 5.92 19.30
N THR A 661 5.30 7.17 19.71
CA THR A 661 4.25 8.20 19.63
C THR A 661 4.54 9.01 18.38
N TRP A 662 3.73 8.85 17.34
CA TRP A 662 3.83 9.69 16.15
C TRP A 662 3.25 11.07 16.47
N LEU A 663 4.09 12.10 16.43
CA LEU A 663 3.69 13.51 16.47
C LEU A 663 4.39 14.22 15.31
N ASN A 664 3.63 14.56 14.27
CA ASN A 664 4.04 15.48 13.20
C ASN A 664 3.31 16.81 13.42
N ASP A 665 3.96 17.90 13.01
CA ASP A 665 3.64 19.32 13.12
C ASP A 665 2.23 19.74 12.63
N GLN A 666 1.44 18.82 12.05
CA GLN A 666 0.06 19.06 11.60
C GLN A 666 -0.96 17.97 12.02
N ALA A 667 -0.59 16.96 12.81
CA ALA A 667 -1.45 15.80 13.02
C ALA A 667 -2.27 15.83 14.34
N LEU A 668 -3.53 15.43 14.18
CA LEU A 668 -4.59 15.34 15.18
C LEU A 668 -4.78 13.92 15.75
N LEU A 669 -3.95 12.94 15.36
CA LEU A 669 -4.11 11.54 15.75
C LEU A 669 -2.76 10.89 16.14
N GLY A 670 -2.73 10.16 17.26
CA GLY A 670 -1.57 9.38 17.71
C GLY A 670 -1.97 7.95 18.07
N ALA A 671 -1.28 6.93 17.53
CA ALA A 671 -1.53 5.52 17.83
C ALA A 671 -0.36 4.90 18.60
N ILE A 672 -0.66 4.02 19.56
CA ILE A 672 0.32 3.28 20.36
C ILE A 672 0.06 1.78 20.16
N GLU A 673 1.06 1.08 19.65
CA GLU A 673 1.09 -0.38 19.60
C GLU A 673 1.64 -0.89 20.95
N LEU A 674 0.82 -1.64 21.69
CA LEU A 674 1.26 -2.29 22.91
C LEU A 674 1.92 -3.62 22.52
N GLU A 675 3.26 -3.66 22.51
CA GLU A 675 3.97 -4.93 22.39
C GLU A 675 3.76 -5.76 23.67
N GLU A 676 3.01 -6.85 23.57
CA GLU A 676 3.03 -7.89 24.59
C GLU A 676 4.45 -8.47 24.66
N GLY A 677 5.09 -8.34 25.83
CA GLY A 677 6.37 -8.98 26.15
C GLY A 677 6.31 -10.45 25.74
N GLY A 678 7.13 -10.82 24.76
CA GLY A 678 6.81 -11.92 23.87
C GLY A 678 6.61 -13.27 24.57
N PHE A 679 5.46 -13.91 24.32
CA PHE A 679 5.28 -15.34 24.07
C PHE A 679 3.94 -15.55 23.33
N THR A 680 3.90 -16.52 22.41
CA THR A 680 2.91 -16.77 21.35
C THR A 680 1.48 -17.08 21.79
N THR A 681 0.46 -16.37 21.26
CA THR A 681 -0.63 -16.86 20.35
C THR A 681 -1.60 -15.71 19.97
N PRO A 682 -1.49 -15.12 18.76
CA PRO A 682 -2.31 -13.98 18.35
C PRO A 682 -3.61 -14.45 17.66
N GLU A 683 -4.64 -14.73 18.45
CA GLU A 683 -6.02 -14.81 17.90
C GLU A 683 -6.72 -13.44 17.91
N HIS A 684 -6.17 -12.45 18.63
CA HIS A 684 -6.77 -11.14 18.87
C HIS A 684 -5.69 -10.06 18.98
N GLY A 685 -5.86 -8.91 18.32
CA GLY A 685 -5.04 -7.71 18.52
C GLY A 685 -5.87 -6.59 19.15
N PHE A 686 -5.30 -5.90 20.15
CA PHE A 686 -5.84 -4.66 20.73
C PHE A 686 -4.88 -3.51 20.45
N TYR A 687 -5.40 -2.42 19.90
CA TYR A 687 -4.60 -1.26 19.57
C TYR A 687 -5.21 0.01 20.17
N LEU A 688 -4.36 0.94 20.61
CA LEU A 688 -4.73 2.19 21.25
C LEU A 688 -4.49 3.35 20.29
N PHE A 689 -5.43 4.29 20.18
CA PHE A 689 -5.16 5.57 19.54
C PHE A 689 -5.89 6.74 20.21
N MET A 690 -5.38 7.95 19.97
CA MET A 690 -5.84 9.20 20.53
C MET A 690 -6.23 10.14 19.39
N ASN A 691 -7.40 10.75 19.47
CA ASN A 691 -7.88 11.80 18.56
C ASN A 691 -7.86 13.16 19.28
N TYR A 692 -7.28 14.17 18.67
CA TYR A 692 -7.20 15.56 19.12
C TYR A 692 -7.81 16.42 18.04
N LEU A 693 -8.55 17.48 18.35
CA LEU A 693 -8.91 18.52 17.37
C LEU A 693 -8.63 19.86 18.04
N ASN A 694 -7.94 20.75 17.32
CA ASN A 694 -7.87 22.20 17.60
C ASN A 694 -6.76 22.73 18.55
N ILE A 695 -5.48 22.63 18.16
CA ILE A 695 -4.39 23.40 18.78
C ILE A 695 -3.54 24.06 17.69
N ASN A 696 -3.92 25.27 17.27
CA ASN A 696 -3.07 26.10 16.42
C ASN A 696 -1.94 26.73 17.28
N GLY A 697 -0.68 26.49 16.91
CA GLY A 697 0.45 27.34 17.34
C GLY A 697 1.38 26.80 18.43
N VAL A 698 1.63 25.50 18.52
CA VAL A 698 2.67 24.94 19.41
C VAL A 698 3.79 24.33 18.55
N GLU A 699 5.01 24.87 18.67
CA GLU A 699 6.23 24.25 18.14
C GLU A 699 6.47 22.89 18.82
N SER A 700 6.96 21.91 18.05
CA SER A 700 7.14 20.52 18.45
C SER A 700 7.78 20.33 19.84
N ILE A 701 7.17 19.49 20.69
CA ILE A 701 7.83 18.94 21.88
C ILE A 701 8.01 17.44 21.64
N ASN A 702 9.23 17.05 21.24
CA ASN A 702 9.64 15.64 21.20
C ASN A 702 10.04 15.21 22.62
N HIS A 703 9.16 14.49 23.32
CA HIS A 703 9.56 13.71 24.49
C HIS A 703 9.73 12.25 24.10
N THR A 704 10.99 11.81 24.03
CA THR A 704 11.34 10.39 23.98
C THR A 704 11.21 9.79 25.39
N PHE A 705 10.35 8.80 25.54
CA PHE A 705 10.37 7.91 26.70
C PHE A 705 11.25 6.71 26.34
N ASP A 706 12.44 6.63 26.94
CA ASP A 706 13.19 5.38 27.02
C ASP A 706 12.40 4.40 27.90
N GLY A 707 12.41 3.10 27.57
CA GLY A 707 11.84 2.00 28.36
C GLY A 707 12.35 1.90 29.80
N TYR A 708 13.25 2.80 30.23
CA TYR A 708 13.69 2.98 31.63
C TYR A 708 13.22 4.27 32.32
N GLY A 709 12.28 5.04 31.73
CA GLY A 709 11.58 6.12 32.45
C GLY A 709 12.44 7.31 32.88
N ARG A 710 13.63 7.53 32.29
CA ARG A 710 14.43 8.73 32.56
C ARG A 710 13.93 9.91 31.74
N LEU A 711 13.34 10.91 32.41
CA LEU A 711 13.19 12.25 31.86
C LEU A 711 14.58 12.91 31.83
N SER A 712 15.12 13.23 30.64
CA SER A 712 16.29 14.09 30.55
C SER A 712 15.89 15.50 30.99
N GLU A 713 16.45 16.02 32.08
CA GLU A 713 16.27 17.40 32.52
C GLU A 713 16.88 18.38 31.51
N SER A 714 16.13 18.75 30.48
CA SER A 714 16.36 19.99 29.74
C SER A 714 15.40 21.05 30.27
N ARG A 715 15.98 22.09 30.88
CA ARG A 715 15.37 23.27 31.48
C ARG A 715 14.14 23.78 30.71
N TYR A 716 12.94 23.64 31.27
CA TYR A 716 11.87 24.64 31.14
C TYR A 716 11.01 24.62 32.40
N GLN A 717 10.76 25.81 32.94
CA GLN A 717 9.85 26.04 34.05
C GLN A 717 8.42 26.05 33.48
N ASP A 718 7.59 25.14 34.01
CA ASP A 718 6.11 25.11 33.96
C ASP A 718 5.43 24.23 32.88
N PRO A 719 5.35 22.90 33.09
CA PRO A 719 4.39 22.04 32.38
C PRO A 719 2.98 22.16 33.01
N ARG A 720 1.93 22.22 32.18
CA ARG A 720 0.52 22.25 32.61
C ARG A 720 0.20 21.07 33.56
N GLU A 721 -0.71 21.28 34.52
CA GLU A 721 -1.08 20.35 35.61
C GLU A 721 -1.34 18.90 35.15
N GLU A 722 -1.84 18.67 33.94
CA GLU A 722 -2.13 17.35 33.38
C GLU A 722 -0.87 16.54 33.03
N TRP A 723 0.19 17.20 32.54
CA TRP A 723 1.50 16.59 32.29
C TRP A 723 2.30 16.40 33.56
N GLN A 724 2.10 17.31 34.52
CA GLN A 724 2.66 17.18 35.86
C GLN A 724 2.08 15.95 36.56
N LEU A 725 0.78 15.68 36.41
CA LEU A 725 0.13 14.50 36.96
C LEU A 725 0.69 13.19 36.38
N ALA A 726 0.78 13.06 35.05
CA ALA A 726 1.35 11.86 34.40
C ALA A 726 2.85 11.68 34.72
N GLY A 727 3.62 12.78 34.72
CA GLY A 727 5.03 12.79 35.10
C GLY A 727 5.25 12.45 36.57
N ASP A 728 4.39 12.92 37.47
CA ASP A 728 4.44 12.61 38.90
C ASP A 728 4.10 11.14 39.18
N TYR A 729 3.13 10.58 38.48
CA TYR A 729 2.81 9.14 38.56
C TYR A 729 3.97 8.27 38.08
N LEU A 730 4.62 8.64 36.97
CA LEU A 730 5.76 7.89 36.42
C LEU A 730 7.04 8.04 37.28
N ARG A 731 7.29 9.24 37.85
CA ARG A 731 8.38 9.44 38.83
C ARG A 731 8.18 8.63 40.11
N LYS A 732 6.94 8.54 40.59
CA LYS A 732 6.59 7.75 41.77
C LYS A 732 6.71 6.25 41.50
N TYR A 733 6.42 5.80 40.28
CA TYR A 733 6.67 4.43 39.83
C TYR A 733 8.18 4.08 39.82
N ASP A 734 9.03 4.94 39.25
CA ASP A 734 10.48 4.72 39.19
C ASP A 734 11.13 4.74 40.58
N GLN A 735 10.70 5.65 41.46
CA GLN A 735 11.16 5.67 42.85
C GLN A 735 10.82 4.37 43.58
N VAL A 736 9.57 3.89 43.45
CA VAL A 736 9.10 2.66 44.09
C VAL A 736 9.82 1.43 43.50
N TRP A 737 10.04 1.38 42.20
CA TRP A 737 10.75 0.28 41.55
C TRP A 737 12.21 0.15 42.03
N ARG A 738 12.91 1.28 42.24
CA ARG A 738 14.28 1.29 42.77
C ARG A 738 14.35 0.83 44.23
N GLU A 739 13.39 1.25 45.05
CA GLU A 739 13.31 0.86 46.48
C GLU A 739 12.95 -0.63 46.67
N VAL A 740 12.22 -1.24 45.72
CA VAL A 740 11.79 -2.66 45.77
C VAL A 740 12.88 -3.65 45.36
N SER A 741 13.96 -3.20 44.71
CA SER A 741 15.03 -4.08 44.21
C SER A 741 15.96 -4.68 45.29
N SER A 742 15.74 -4.40 46.58
CA SER A 742 16.67 -4.79 47.66
C SER A 742 16.05 -5.36 48.94
N ASP A 743 15.07 -6.27 48.84
CA ASP A 743 14.74 -7.36 49.81
C ASP A 743 13.36 -7.34 50.55
N THR A 744 12.64 -8.48 50.44
CA THR A 744 11.42 -9.00 51.11
C THR A 744 10.04 -8.28 51.10
N SER A 745 9.00 -9.12 51.07
CA SER A 745 7.53 -8.94 50.96
C SER A 745 6.82 -7.82 51.74
N LEU A 746 7.50 -7.05 52.58
CA LEU A 746 6.89 -5.95 53.34
C LEU A 746 6.62 -4.69 52.47
N ASP A 747 7.30 -4.54 51.33
CA ASP A 747 7.17 -3.37 50.46
C ASP A 747 6.05 -3.48 49.40
N LEU A 748 5.48 -4.68 49.18
CA LEU A 748 4.33 -4.86 48.28
C LEU A 748 3.06 -4.19 48.84
N PHE A 749 2.88 -4.19 50.16
CA PHE A 749 1.72 -3.57 50.82
C PHE A 749 1.73 -2.05 50.69
N LYS A 750 2.91 -1.41 50.84
CA LYS A 750 3.10 0.03 50.62
C LYS A 750 2.89 0.42 49.15
N MET A 751 3.29 -0.46 48.23
CA MET A 751 3.09 -0.28 46.80
C MET A 751 1.58 -0.30 46.45
N ILE A 752 0.81 -1.22 47.02
CA ILE A 752 -0.65 -1.30 46.83
C ILE A 752 -1.39 -0.10 47.45
N GLU A 753 -0.95 0.37 48.61
CA GLU A 753 -1.50 1.60 49.24
C GLU A 753 -1.32 2.83 48.34
N CYS A 754 -0.20 2.95 47.63
CA CYS A 754 0.06 4.04 46.69
C CYS A 754 -0.87 4.04 45.47
N PHE A 755 -1.43 2.89 45.09
CA PHE A 755 -2.37 2.77 43.97
C PHE A 755 -3.84 2.95 44.38
N HIS A 756 -4.17 3.21 45.65
CA HIS A 756 -5.55 3.35 46.08
C HIS A 756 -6.32 4.48 45.33
N GLN A 757 -5.63 5.49 44.79
CA GLN A 757 -6.26 6.61 44.07
C GLN A 757 -6.33 6.44 42.54
N THR A 758 -5.79 5.37 41.95
CA THR A 758 -5.76 5.16 40.49
C THR A 758 -7.06 4.50 39.98
N PRO A 759 -7.60 4.79 38.77
CA PRO A 759 -8.80 4.14 38.26
C PRO A 759 -8.68 2.60 38.13
N ALA A 760 -9.76 1.87 38.44
CA ALA A 760 -9.75 0.40 38.57
C ALA A 760 -9.28 -0.38 37.33
N LEU A 761 -9.55 0.14 36.11
CA LEU A 761 -9.15 -0.51 34.86
C LEU A 761 -7.64 -0.40 34.59
N LEU A 762 -7.02 0.74 34.95
CA LEU A 762 -5.57 0.92 34.88
C LEU A 762 -4.86 0.06 35.94
N ARG A 763 -5.40 0.00 37.16
CA ARG A 763 -4.85 -0.83 38.25
C ARG A 763 -4.80 -2.32 37.90
N SER A 764 -5.84 -2.82 37.26
CA SER A 764 -5.91 -4.23 36.85
C SER A 764 -4.92 -4.56 35.73
N GLY A 765 -4.66 -3.62 34.81
CA GLY A 765 -3.57 -3.74 33.84
C GLY A 765 -2.18 -3.76 34.49
N PHE A 766 -1.95 -2.96 35.53
CA PHE A 766 -0.67 -2.90 36.23
C PHE A 766 -0.38 -4.09 37.15
N LEU A 767 -1.41 -4.71 37.75
CA LEU A 767 -1.26 -5.82 38.70
C LEU A 767 -1.25 -7.21 38.05
N ALA A 768 -1.79 -7.34 36.82
CA ALA A 768 -1.83 -8.61 36.09
C ALA A 768 -0.45 -9.27 35.87
N PRO A 769 0.64 -8.54 35.56
CA PRO A 769 1.96 -9.14 35.39
C PRO A 769 2.53 -9.75 36.68
N PHE A 770 2.31 -9.11 37.83
CA PHE A 770 2.83 -9.55 39.13
C PHE A 770 2.16 -10.83 39.63
N GLY A 771 0.84 -10.97 39.42
CA GLY A 771 0.11 -12.18 39.81
C GLY A 771 0.63 -13.44 39.10
N VAL A 772 1.05 -13.30 37.84
CA VAL A 772 1.57 -14.42 37.03
C VAL A 772 2.99 -14.81 37.43
N GLN A 773 3.81 -13.85 37.89
CA GLN A 773 5.19 -14.10 38.29
C GLN A 773 5.28 -14.84 39.63
N PHE A 774 4.48 -14.46 40.63
CA PHE A 774 4.51 -15.09 41.97
C PHE A 774 3.71 -16.40 42.07
N LEU A 775 2.75 -16.65 41.16
CA LEU A 775 2.05 -17.94 41.10
C LEU A 775 2.96 -19.12 40.69
N LYS A 776 4.12 -18.86 40.07
CA LYS A 776 5.11 -19.90 39.73
C LYS A 776 5.93 -20.40 40.92
N GLU A 777 6.02 -19.65 42.02
CA GLU A 777 6.88 -19.99 43.16
C GLU A 777 6.14 -20.74 44.27
N GLY A 778 4.83 -20.97 44.13
CA GLY A 778 4.07 -21.84 45.03
C GLY A 778 3.91 -21.27 46.45
N GLU A 779 4.04 -19.96 46.62
CA GLU A 779 4.04 -19.36 47.95
C GLU A 779 2.61 -19.07 48.45
N GLY A 780 2.19 -19.77 49.52
CA GLY A 780 0.84 -19.68 50.09
C GLY A 780 0.46 -18.28 50.61
N TRP A 781 1.43 -17.43 50.94
CA TRP A 781 1.17 -16.07 51.41
C TRP A 781 0.63 -15.15 50.30
N LEU A 782 0.89 -15.44 49.00
CA LEU A 782 0.30 -14.67 47.90
C LEU A 782 -1.20 -14.96 47.76
N GLN A 783 -1.63 -16.20 48.03
CA GLN A 783 -3.06 -16.54 48.05
C GLN A 783 -3.77 -15.86 49.23
N ASP A 784 -3.14 -15.82 50.40
CA ASP A 784 -3.65 -15.10 51.56
C ASP A 784 -3.65 -13.58 51.32
N LEU A 785 -2.62 -13.03 50.66
CA LEU A 785 -2.54 -11.61 50.30
C LEU A 785 -3.61 -11.22 49.29
N LEU A 786 -3.84 -12.04 48.24
CA LEU A 786 -4.89 -11.81 47.25
C LEU A 786 -6.29 -11.95 47.86
N ALA A 787 -6.47 -12.86 48.83
CA ALA A 787 -7.71 -12.97 49.60
C ALA A 787 -7.92 -11.78 50.55
N THR A 788 -6.88 -11.30 51.23
CA THR A 788 -6.91 -10.08 52.05
C THR A 788 -7.15 -8.84 51.19
N MET A 789 -6.50 -8.71 50.04
CA MET A 789 -6.76 -7.65 49.05
C MET A 789 -8.21 -7.69 48.57
N ALA A 790 -8.74 -8.86 48.22
CA ALA A 790 -10.14 -9.01 47.83
C ALA A 790 -11.13 -8.60 48.94
N VAL A 791 -10.76 -8.77 50.22
CA VAL A 791 -11.56 -8.31 51.37
C VAL A 791 -11.40 -6.81 51.61
N THR A 792 -10.19 -6.27 51.59
CA THR A 792 -9.88 -4.84 51.80
C THR A 792 -10.42 -3.95 50.67
N PHE A 793 -10.41 -4.42 49.42
CA PHE A 793 -11.00 -3.70 48.30
C PHE A 793 -12.54 -3.72 48.32
N ASN A 794 -13.15 -4.76 48.88
CA ASN A 794 -14.60 -4.80 49.10
C ASN A 794 -15.06 -3.81 50.20
N GLU A 795 -14.17 -3.42 51.11
CA GLU A 795 -14.42 -2.39 52.13
C GLU A 795 -14.15 -0.96 51.60
N ALA A 796 -13.11 -0.78 50.77
CA ALA A 796 -12.76 0.50 50.16
C ALA A 796 -13.73 0.96 49.06
N ASP A 797 -14.37 0.04 48.34
CA ASP A 797 -15.36 0.32 47.29
C ASP A 797 -16.81 0.46 47.81
N SER A 798 -16.98 0.71 49.10
CA SER A 798 -18.28 1.07 49.69
C SER A 798 -18.90 2.36 49.10
N LEU A 799 -18.15 3.14 48.32
CA LEU A 799 -18.68 4.27 47.54
C LEU A 799 -19.37 3.86 46.22
N LEU A 800 -19.20 2.61 45.75
CA LEU A 800 -19.89 2.04 44.57
C LEU A 800 -20.97 1.03 44.93
N ALA A 801 -21.25 0.84 46.22
CA ALA A 801 -22.35 0.01 46.72
C ALA A 801 -23.76 0.47 46.28
N SER A 802 -23.89 1.55 45.50
CA SER A 802 -25.15 1.97 44.86
C SER A 802 -25.38 1.38 43.46
N LEU A 803 -24.44 0.60 42.89
CA LEU A 803 -24.62 -0.08 41.60
C LEU A 803 -24.46 -1.61 41.74
N ALA A 804 -25.57 -2.26 42.10
CA ALA A 804 -25.95 -3.65 41.88
C ALA A 804 -24.86 -4.76 41.98
N VAL A 805 -25.00 -5.51 43.07
CA VAL A 805 -24.25 -6.67 43.60
C VAL A 805 -24.10 -7.90 42.66
N GLU A 806 -24.66 -7.90 41.45
CA GLU A 806 -24.63 -9.10 40.57
C GLU A 806 -23.37 -9.21 39.68
N ARG A 807 -22.73 -8.10 39.31
CA ARG A 807 -21.54 -8.13 38.42
C ARG A 807 -20.24 -8.50 39.14
N ALA A 808 -20.12 -8.20 40.43
CA ALA A 808 -18.95 -8.61 41.22
C ALA A 808 -18.85 -10.14 41.37
N ARG A 809 -19.99 -10.86 41.31
CA ARG A 809 -20.02 -12.33 41.34
C ARG A 809 -19.60 -12.96 40.01
N MET A 810 -19.88 -12.32 38.87
CA MET A 810 -19.46 -12.82 37.55
C MET A 810 -17.96 -12.73 37.32
N ASN A 811 -17.31 -11.66 37.81
CA ASN A 811 -15.86 -11.50 37.66
C ASN A 811 -15.05 -12.55 38.45
N ALA A 812 -15.57 -13.03 39.58
CA ALA A 812 -14.96 -14.13 40.34
C ALA A 812 -15.08 -15.50 39.63
N VAL A 813 -16.16 -15.74 38.88
CA VAL A 813 -16.40 -17.00 38.15
C VAL A 813 -15.54 -17.11 36.88
N ILE A 814 -15.34 -15.99 36.17
CA ILE A 814 -14.50 -15.94 34.96
C ILE A 814 -13.01 -16.14 35.33
N TRP A 815 -12.56 -15.58 36.46
CA TRP A 815 -11.21 -15.79 36.97
C TRP A 815 -10.96 -17.24 37.43
N MET A 816 -11.93 -17.88 38.09
CA MET A 816 -11.76 -19.27 38.55
C MET A 816 -11.78 -20.30 37.41
N ALA A 817 -12.49 -20.04 36.31
CA ALA A 817 -12.56 -20.98 35.18
C ALA A 817 -11.26 -21.05 34.36
N ASP A 818 -10.59 -19.91 34.13
CA ASP A 818 -9.31 -19.85 33.38
C ASP A 818 -8.13 -20.42 34.22
N VAL A 819 -8.20 -20.26 35.55
CA VAL A 819 -7.21 -20.86 36.48
C VAL A 819 -7.35 -22.39 36.58
N LEU A 820 -8.58 -22.93 36.51
CA LEU A 820 -8.82 -24.38 36.56
C LEU A 820 -8.50 -25.11 35.23
N ASP A 821 -8.68 -24.46 34.08
CA ASP A 821 -8.29 -25.03 32.77
C ASP A 821 -6.76 -25.19 32.64
N ARG A 822 -6.00 -24.24 33.19
CA ARG A 822 -4.52 -24.21 33.08
C ARG A 822 -3.79 -25.06 34.13
N THR A 823 -4.39 -25.31 35.29
CA THR A 823 -3.80 -26.19 36.35
C THR A 823 -3.96 -27.69 36.05
N SER A 824 -4.82 -28.07 35.11
CA SER A 824 -4.99 -29.46 34.67
C SER A 824 -3.80 -30.03 33.86
N LYS A 825 -2.85 -29.18 33.43
CA LYS A 825 -1.70 -29.55 32.61
C LYS A 825 -0.42 -29.89 33.40
N THR A 826 -0.44 -29.81 34.72
CA THR A 826 0.68 -30.22 35.58
C THR A 826 0.32 -31.48 36.37
N SER A 827 1.01 -32.58 36.11
CA SER A 827 0.89 -33.82 36.88
C SER A 827 1.49 -33.63 38.29
N VAL A 828 0.71 -33.09 39.22
CA VAL A 828 1.02 -33.13 40.64
C VAL A 828 -0.15 -33.77 41.38
N SER A 829 0.06 -35.03 41.76
CA SER A 829 -0.80 -35.77 42.69
C SER A 829 -0.58 -35.23 44.09
N THR A 830 -1.35 -34.23 44.51
CA THR A 830 -1.56 -33.93 45.93
C THR A 830 -3.03 -33.69 46.22
N THR A 831 -3.56 -34.58 47.06
CA THR A 831 -4.93 -34.62 47.55
C THR A 831 -5.21 -33.41 48.45
N LEU A 832 -5.68 -32.30 47.88
CA LEU A 832 -6.32 -31.24 48.66
C LEU A 832 -7.72 -31.71 49.07
N LYS A 833 -7.87 -32.10 50.33
CA LYS A 833 -9.18 -32.37 50.95
C LYS A 833 -9.99 -31.08 50.93
N ALA A 834 -11.04 -31.06 50.11
CA ALA A 834 -12.10 -30.07 50.15
C ALA A 834 -12.86 -30.19 51.48
N THR A 835 -12.39 -29.48 52.50
CA THR A 835 -13.13 -29.26 53.75
C THR A 835 -12.95 -27.82 54.17
N ALA A 836 -13.74 -26.92 53.55
CA ALA A 836 -14.35 -25.74 54.18
C ALA A 836 -14.93 -24.76 53.15
N LEU A 837 -15.92 -25.15 52.34
CA LEU A 837 -16.83 -24.20 51.69
C LEU A 837 -18.22 -24.84 51.53
N PRO A 838 -19.19 -24.53 52.40
CA PRO A 838 -20.57 -24.93 52.18
C PRO A 838 -21.28 -23.94 51.24
N ARG A 839 -21.94 -24.49 50.21
CA ARG A 839 -22.93 -23.90 49.27
C ARG A 839 -22.46 -23.57 47.85
N LEU A 840 -22.31 -24.60 47.01
CA LEU A 840 -22.49 -24.52 45.55
C LEU A 840 -23.04 -25.86 45.03
N GLU A 841 -24.34 -26.13 45.23
CA GLU A 841 -24.97 -27.42 44.85
C GLU A 841 -25.62 -27.44 43.45
N ASN A 842 -25.55 -26.38 42.63
CA ASN A 842 -26.29 -26.33 41.35
C ASN A 842 -25.48 -25.78 40.16
N LEU A 843 -24.35 -26.41 39.82
CA LEU A 843 -23.68 -26.18 38.53
C LEU A 843 -23.69 -27.45 37.66
N PRO A 844 -24.04 -27.36 36.37
CA PRO A 844 -23.99 -28.52 35.46
C PRO A 844 -22.54 -28.92 35.19
N LEU A 845 -22.25 -30.23 35.32
CA LEU A 845 -20.98 -30.85 34.99
C LEU A 845 -20.70 -30.74 33.47
N LEU A 846 -19.77 -29.85 33.08
CA LEU A 846 -19.20 -29.83 31.74
C LEU A 846 -18.10 -30.89 31.61
N ASN A 847 -18.18 -31.73 30.58
CA ASN A 847 -17.22 -32.80 30.30
C ASN A 847 -16.01 -32.25 29.50
N PRO A 848 -14.80 -32.15 30.09
CA PRO A 848 -13.64 -31.50 29.46
C PRO A 848 -13.00 -32.32 28.33
N GLN A 849 -13.37 -33.58 28.13
CA GLN A 849 -12.65 -34.47 27.20
C GLN A 849 -13.02 -34.26 25.71
N ARG A 850 -13.98 -33.38 25.39
CA ARG A 850 -14.39 -33.14 24.00
C ARG A 850 -13.64 -32.00 23.30
N PHE A 851 -12.88 -31.18 24.03
CA PHE A 851 -12.20 -29.98 23.49
C PHE A 851 -10.77 -30.23 22.98
N ALA A 852 -10.16 -31.37 23.32
CA ALA A 852 -8.72 -31.58 23.14
C ALA A 852 -8.29 -32.29 21.83
N ARG A 853 -9.17 -32.44 20.81
CA ARG A 853 -8.85 -33.30 19.65
C ARG A 853 -8.49 -32.64 18.32
N ASP A 854 -8.63 -31.32 18.15
CA ASP A 854 -8.47 -30.69 16.81
C ASP A 854 -7.32 -29.65 16.67
N SER A 855 -6.43 -29.49 17.64
CA SER A 855 -5.37 -28.45 17.58
C SER A 855 -4.04 -28.86 16.94
N LYS A 856 -4.04 -29.74 15.93
CA LYS A 856 -2.83 -30.07 15.13
C LYS A 856 -2.94 -29.63 13.68
N VAL A 857 -2.93 -28.32 13.42
CA VAL A 857 -2.53 -27.76 12.12
C VAL A 857 -1.73 -26.48 12.37
N SER A 858 -0.43 -26.53 12.12
CA SER A 858 0.47 -25.37 12.07
C SER A 858 0.26 -24.64 10.73
N ALA A 859 -0.71 -23.74 10.68
CA ALA A 859 -0.80 -22.71 9.64
C ALA A 859 -0.37 -21.38 10.26
N GLY A 860 0.38 -20.55 9.50
CA GLY A 860 0.86 -19.25 9.97
C GLY A 860 -0.28 -18.40 10.55
N ILE A 861 0.03 -17.51 11.49
CA ILE A 861 -0.99 -16.72 12.18
C ILE A 861 -0.97 -15.31 11.57
N PRO A 862 -2.10 -14.76 11.11
CA PRO A 862 -2.12 -13.42 10.52
C PRO A 862 -1.96 -12.36 11.62
N SER A 863 -1.06 -11.40 11.39
CA SER A 863 -0.94 -10.18 12.18
C SER A 863 -1.55 -8.99 11.43
N PHE A 864 -1.90 -7.91 12.11
CA PHE A 864 -2.43 -6.69 11.49
C PHE A 864 -1.56 -5.48 11.87
N ARG A 865 -1.38 -4.53 10.96
CA ARG A 865 -0.77 -3.22 11.21
C ARG A 865 -1.82 -2.13 11.07
N LEU A 866 -1.82 -1.18 11.99
CA LEU A 866 -2.61 0.05 11.85
C LEU A 866 -1.74 1.16 11.30
N TRP A 867 -2.20 1.80 10.23
CA TRP A 867 -1.53 2.96 9.64
C TRP A 867 -2.45 4.17 9.81
N PRO A 868 -2.18 5.07 10.77
CA PRO A 868 -2.78 6.40 10.73
C PRO A 868 -2.18 7.15 9.54
N VAL A 869 -3.02 7.67 8.63
CA VAL A 869 -2.52 8.49 7.52
C VAL A 869 -2.48 9.95 7.97
N PRO A 870 -1.32 10.63 7.93
CA PRO A 870 -1.13 11.91 8.63
C PRO A 870 -1.93 13.11 8.09
N ALA A 871 -2.70 12.94 7.02
CA ALA A 871 -3.37 14.02 6.31
C ALA A 871 -4.91 13.89 6.23
N ILE A 872 -5.52 12.79 6.73
CA ILE A 872 -6.94 12.51 6.43
C ILE A 872 -7.64 11.75 7.57
N ASP A 873 -8.96 11.93 7.63
CA ASP A 873 -9.98 11.44 8.57
C ASP A 873 -10.12 9.90 8.73
N TYR A 874 -9.08 9.09 8.54
CA TYR A 874 -9.18 7.62 8.58
C TYR A 874 -7.95 6.88 9.11
N LEU A 875 -8.16 5.62 9.51
CA LEU A 875 -7.20 4.62 9.99
C LEU A 875 -7.23 3.39 9.07
N TYR A 876 -6.09 2.92 8.57
CA TYR A 876 -6.04 1.67 7.81
C TYR A 876 -5.78 0.47 8.72
N ILE A 877 -6.54 -0.61 8.54
CA ILE A 877 -6.26 -1.94 9.09
C ILE A 877 -5.63 -2.77 7.96
N HIS A 878 -4.33 -2.99 8.03
CA HIS A 878 -3.58 -3.75 7.02
C HIS A 878 -3.20 -5.14 7.55
N PRO A 879 -3.66 -6.23 6.94
CA PRO A 879 -3.24 -7.55 7.34
C PRO A 879 -1.81 -7.84 6.84
N ILE A 880 -0.96 -8.40 7.70
CA ILE A 880 0.43 -8.78 7.41
C ILE A 880 0.47 -10.29 7.16
N GLY A 881 0.76 -10.70 5.91
CA GLY A 881 1.06 -12.08 5.53
C GLY A 881 0.25 -12.61 4.33
N ASN A 882 0.77 -13.66 3.68
CA ASN A 882 0.16 -14.28 2.48
C ASN A 882 -0.88 -15.37 2.83
N GLN A 883 -1.95 -15.06 3.55
CA GLN A 883 -2.97 -16.04 3.92
C GLN A 883 -4.20 -16.01 3.00
N ARG A 884 -4.94 -17.13 2.97
CA ARG A 884 -6.09 -17.34 2.08
C ARG A 884 -7.28 -16.43 2.45
N SER A 885 -8.04 -16.06 1.43
CA SER A 885 -9.14 -15.09 1.44
C SER A 885 -10.46 -15.59 2.03
N ASP A 886 -10.49 -16.74 2.69
CA ASP A 886 -11.72 -17.40 3.15
C ASP A 886 -12.08 -17.08 4.62
N SER A 887 -11.21 -16.41 5.37
CA SER A 887 -11.45 -16.02 6.76
C SER A 887 -12.12 -14.65 6.87
N ARG A 888 -13.36 -14.59 7.40
CA ARG A 888 -14.07 -13.34 7.66
C ARG A 888 -13.59 -12.72 8.97
N TRP A 889 -12.74 -11.69 8.90
CA TRP A 889 -12.31 -10.94 10.10
C TRP A 889 -13.31 -9.83 10.43
N GLN A 890 -13.48 -9.55 11.71
CA GLN A 890 -14.29 -8.46 12.25
C GLN A 890 -13.40 -7.49 13.01
N TRP A 891 -13.75 -6.22 13.01
CA TRP A 891 -13.11 -5.22 13.87
C TRP A 891 -14.17 -4.49 14.72
N VAL A 892 -13.77 -4.04 15.91
CA VAL A 892 -14.60 -3.29 16.86
C VAL A 892 -13.80 -2.12 17.40
N LEU A 893 -14.33 -0.92 17.24
CA LEU A 893 -13.80 0.32 17.80
C LEU A 893 -14.54 0.65 19.11
N LEU A 894 -13.80 0.89 20.19
CA LEU A 894 -14.27 1.19 21.53
C LEU A 894 -13.75 2.57 21.95
N ASP A 895 -14.51 3.32 22.76
CA ASP A 895 -13.97 4.50 23.44
C ASP A 895 -13.24 4.14 24.75
N ALA A 896 -12.70 5.15 25.43
CA ALA A 896 -12.02 5.02 26.72
C ALA A 896 -12.87 4.35 27.83
N SER A 897 -14.20 4.38 27.71
CA SER A 897 -15.13 3.75 28.65
C SER A 897 -15.42 2.27 28.32
N GLY A 898 -14.88 1.77 27.20
CA GLY A 898 -15.14 0.44 26.68
C GLY A 898 -16.47 0.33 25.92
N ARG A 899 -17.11 1.46 25.56
CA ARG A 899 -18.34 1.47 24.76
C ARG A 899 -17.97 1.27 23.30
N ILE A 900 -18.67 0.34 22.62
CA ILE A 900 -18.54 0.15 21.17
C ILE A 900 -19.04 1.39 20.44
N ILE A 901 -18.13 2.02 19.69
CA ILE A 901 -18.39 3.17 18.83
C ILE A 901 -18.73 2.69 17.42
N ARG A 902 -17.95 1.75 16.88
CA ARG A 902 -18.16 1.15 15.55
C ARG A 902 -17.73 -0.31 15.52
N GLN A 903 -18.21 -1.05 14.54
CA GLN A 903 -17.72 -2.39 14.21
C GLN A 903 -17.94 -2.68 12.72
N GLY A 904 -17.13 -3.55 12.13
CA GLY A 904 -17.23 -3.90 10.72
C GLY A 904 -16.60 -5.25 10.39
N GLN A 905 -16.68 -5.65 9.11
CA GLN A 905 -16.03 -6.85 8.57
C GLN A 905 -14.92 -6.43 7.60
N ILE A 906 -13.80 -7.16 7.63
CA ILE A 906 -12.73 -7.06 6.64
C ILE A 906 -13.08 -8.04 5.53
N GLY A 907 -13.68 -7.52 4.45
CA GLY A 907 -14.28 -8.31 3.38
C GLY A 907 -13.30 -8.88 2.35
N GLU A 908 -12.13 -8.26 2.19
CA GLU A 908 -11.08 -8.66 1.26
C GLU A 908 -9.70 -8.41 1.89
N TRP A 909 -8.66 -9.11 1.45
CA TRP A 909 -7.27 -8.93 1.94
C TRP A 909 -6.60 -7.61 1.48
N SER A 910 -7.40 -6.68 0.96
CA SER A 910 -7.00 -5.30 0.71
C SER A 910 -7.04 -4.48 2.02
N GLN A 911 -6.33 -3.35 2.05
CA GLN A 911 -6.34 -2.44 3.19
C GLN A 911 -7.78 -2.05 3.56
N HIS A 912 -8.20 -2.25 4.81
CA HIS A 912 -9.52 -1.81 5.26
C HIS A 912 -9.43 -0.39 5.83
N ARG A 913 -10.10 0.56 5.16
CA ARG A 913 -10.17 1.96 5.58
C ARG A 913 -11.27 2.15 6.63
N LEU A 914 -10.89 2.66 7.80
CA LEU A 914 -11.82 3.05 8.86
C LEU A 914 -11.84 4.58 9.00
N GLU A 915 -12.92 5.25 8.60
CA GLU A 915 -13.08 6.68 8.88
C GLU A 915 -13.11 6.92 10.41
N VAL A 916 -12.26 7.81 10.90
CA VAL A 916 -12.13 8.27 12.29
C VAL A 916 -12.31 9.79 12.45
N GLY A 917 -12.43 10.56 11.37
CA GLY A 917 -12.52 12.04 11.45
C GLY A 917 -13.75 12.58 12.18
N ASP A 918 -14.82 11.79 12.26
CA ASP A 918 -16.03 12.14 13.00
C ASP A 918 -16.03 11.63 14.46
N LEU A 919 -14.94 11.00 14.91
CA LEU A 919 -14.77 10.64 16.32
C LEU A 919 -14.53 11.91 17.15
N GLN A 920 -15.14 11.99 18.33
CA GLN A 920 -14.85 13.07 19.28
C GLN A 920 -13.39 12.97 19.76
N PRO A 921 -12.75 14.08 20.18
CA PRO A 921 -11.44 14.01 20.82
C PRO A 921 -11.47 13.07 22.02
N GLY A 922 -10.51 12.16 22.10
CA GLY A 922 -10.51 11.11 23.11
C GLY A 922 -9.62 9.92 22.77
N VAL A 923 -9.59 8.97 23.69
CA VAL A 923 -8.84 7.72 23.58
C VAL A 923 -9.78 6.62 23.08
N TYR A 924 -9.34 5.88 22.08
CA TYR A 924 -10.09 4.79 21.47
C TYR A 924 -9.25 3.52 21.40
N PHE A 925 -9.93 2.38 21.44
CA PHE A 925 -9.34 1.06 21.27
C PHE A 925 -9.94 0.37 20.06
N ILE A 926 -9.14 -0.26 19.22
CA ILE A 926 -9.66 -1.13 18.15
C ILE A 926 -9.23 -2.58 18.40
N ARG A 927 -10.21 -3.48 18.31
CA ARG A 927 -10.01 -4.93 18.40
C ARG A 927 -10.30 -5.56 17.05
N VAL A 928 -9.40 -6.40 16.54
CA VAL A 928 -9.60 -7.20 15.32
C VAL A 928 -9.63 -8.69 15.69
N ALA A 929 -10.64 -9.43 15.22
CA ALA A 929 -10.90 -10.82 15.60
C ALA A 929 -11.46 -11.66 14.44
N ASN A 930 -11.19 -12.97 14.40
CA ASN A 930 -11.74 -13.87 13.38
C ASN A 930 -13.22 -14.23 13.71
N GLY A 931 -14.12 -14.08 12.73
CA GLY A 931 -15.57 -14.18 12.89
C GLY A 931 -16.15 -15.57 13.20
N PHE A 932 -15.31 -16.59 13.44
CA PHE A 932 -15.78 -17.93 13.81
C PHE A 932 -16.36 -18.01 15.24
N PHE A 933 -16.08 -17.03 16.10
CA PHE A 933 -16.78 -16.83 17.38
C PHE A 933 -18.02 -15.95 17.16
N ALA A 934 -19.06 -16.51 16.53
CA ALA A 934 -20.34 -15.83 16.38
C ALA A 934 -20.97 -15.56 17.76
N TRP A 935 -21.30 -14.29 18.02
CA TRP A 935 -21.99 -13.81 19.20
C TRP A 935 -23.45 -14.32 19.21
N GLU A 936 -23.74 -15.39 19.93
CA GLU A 936 -25.13 -15.75 20.29
C GLU A 936 -25.64 -14.83 21.41
N THR A 937 -25.98 -13.59 21.07
CA THR A 937 -26.63 -12.59 21.94
C THR A 937 -28.15 -12.77 22.07
N ARG A 938 -28.73 -13.92 21.67
CA ARG A 938 -30.19 -14.10 21.66
C ARG A 938 -30.83 -14.61 22.97
N SER A 939 -30.06 -14.85 24.03
CA SER A 939 -30.62 -15.32 25.32
C SER A 939 -30.56 -14.32 26.47
N PHE A 940 -30.08 -13.08 26.25
CA PHE A 940 -29.84 -12.10 27.32
C PHE A 940 -30.73 -10.85 27.28
N ILE A 941 -31.86 -10.89 26.56
CA ILE A 941 -32.91 -9.85 26.66
C ILE A 941 -34.16 -10.43 27.34
N LYS A 942 -34.00 -10.67 28.65
CA LYS A 942 -35.02 -10.46 29.67
C LYS A 942 -34.29 -10.37 31.01
N ILE A 943 -33.95 -9.14 31.38
CA ILE A 943 -34.20 -8.45 32.67
C ILE A 943 -33.97 -6.97 32.39
#